data_AF-A0A6H1R9N7-F1
#
_entry.id   AF-A0A6H1R9N7-F1
#
_cell.length_a   1.000
_cell.length_b   1.000
_cell.length_c   1.000
_cell.angle_alpha   90.00
_cell.angle_beta   90.00
_cell.angle_gamma   90.00
#
_symmetry.space_group_name_H-M   'P 1'
#
loop_
_entity.id
_entity.type
_entity.pdbx_description
1 polymer ?
#
loop_
_entity_poly.entity_id
_entity_poly.type
_entity_poly.pdbx_seq_one_letter_code
_entity_poly.pdbx_strand_id
1 'polypeptide(L)'
;MRERSRWHARLLGQLTPVWPDTLPDFSPGQMLDVELGLYLLRSAMPGHTAQDAWTLFGGYPYSEVFGAQAADTPLRVMHGRHYLWDMRRRRAWTRAVEAYLQVPEELRGYLLDSIDSEPTPREPSRAPHRFKVYEALLTTPPEFARQPLPVAEPGEYEFYVRDRRYSVDLPPELLEGIPAPVGHDLGRLPAHSGDPVEVTWAELEQAAVTMDAIEQNLPGKPNEWAHRLGRVRLLLRDDAAGEFTESGLLRIDRLMNLVGMVGAGKSTLRDILAFWAATTSGRRITIVVGDVAETLAIVDQFTRLGIDAAPVIGHSTRERNLERLHRRMASAGADTMLGHDHPSFDYLSSACPLDALRGLEARRPLRISEAPCTALYPVQPLPSDTDDLLGKTGTGTTAGSRGTGRRTRHGCPLWSVCPRHHAARRLVDAQIWVATPASLVHSGLPLVLQSERLRHLEAACRLSDLVIVDEADRVQMQLDRAFAPATTLAGQSPNSWLDEVAGHKVAELARRGRLQLSAEDVDDWTGAVDTVSAATDRLYSLLIGTPPLRSWITVDYFNAWTLQEWLIWSWFPDLTQPGGQATTAMSVPAGRAQRQARMDHLQAVLDQFRDDPLEEKTPRDDADRITPAANALVHLTLQLLHADRGSQVRQRLRTVLRDLVEHDPDIEKDLETHASRFELTLILAALHHRLDRMTMLWPRVEAALNLEATSNVLSRRPPKDYEPVIPESPMGNVLGFQFQLGERTSDGDQSGELRFFRCSGVGRELLLALPDFPAVDGRPGPNVLLMSATSWAGTSTRYHVHAPVDAVLRPHDVEVAAILDTTMRPQFLYWPGTTRPLKLSGSGVEDREKVLEQMLNQLAIPDRSLGDAPSMLDAELADIDDGQRRRILLLVGSYAEAKHAARHLDAIPEWSGRVTQLVSDDADLDNSWMVLRRGELTKFPDTGSEILVAPLLAVERGHNIVLPGGKAAIGSVFFLARPHPRPDDIALAIHAINDWAVRQIRDPARRFHTYARAAGTPDQAALAFRKHARQEWNRFLTRRMAWSSLTPDEKISFTWDQLVVMWQVIGRLVRGGVPARVVFVDAAFAPRQAGFHAVDTPETSLLASMRAVLTPYFTGSPSTTPLDRSLVKALYEPLYQALGDLD
;
A
#
# COMPACT_ATOMS: atom_id res chain seq x y z
N MET A 1 9.27 14.99 7.81
CA MET A 1 8.33 16.12 7.91
C MET A 1 9.04 17.42 7.80
N ARG A 2 8.63 18.21 6.81
CA ARG A 2 9.08 19.59 6.66
C ARG A 2 8.25 20.54 7.51
N GLU A 3 8.85 21.64 7.95
CA GLU A 3 8.21 22.71 8.69
C GLU A 3 7.38 23.57 7.74
N ARG A 4 6.07 23.71 8.00
CA ARG A 4 5.12 24.25 7.02
C ARG A 4 4.64 25.65 7.32
N SER A 5 4.53 26.03 8.60
CA SER A 5 3.85 27.25 9.02
C SER A 5 4.75 28.21 9.79
N ARG A 6 5.92 27.78 10.26
CA ARG A 6 6.84 28.66 10.98
C ARG A 6 7.27 29.91 10.20
N TRP A 7 7.28 29.84 8.86
CA TRP A 7 7.59 31.00 8.02
C TRP A 7 6.53 32.10 8.11
N HIS A 8 5.27 31.76 8.42
CA HIS A 8 4.20 32.74 8.65
C HIS A 8 4.55 33.67 9.80
N ALA A 9 5.18 33.18 10.87
CA ALA A 9 5.47 33.94 12.09
C ALA A 9 6.23 35.24 11.84
N ARG A 10 7.10 35.28 10.81
CA ARG A 10 7.86 36.48 10.41
C ARG A 10 6.96 37.60 9.85
N LEU A 11 5.80 37.24 9.31
CA LEU A 11 4.87 38.14 8.63
C LEU A 11 3.60 38.39 9.46
N LEU A 12 3.15 37.41 10.24
CA LEU A 12 1.96 37.50 11.09
C LEU A 12 2.01 38.67 12.07
N GLY A 13 3.19 38.97 12.63
CA GLY A 13 3.35 40.11 13.55
C GLY A 13 2.93 41.47 12.98
N GLN A 14 2.90 41.63 11.65
CA GLN A 14 2.43 42.85 10.98
C GLN A 14 0.99 42.77 10.48
N LEU A 15 0.43 41.56 10.33
CA LEU A 15 -0.89 41.31 9.73
C LEU A 15 -1.96 41.05 10.79
N THR A 16 -1.64 40.30 11.84
CA THR A 16 -2.58 39.97 12.93
C THR A 16 -3.18 41.20 13.61
N PRO A 17 -2.43 42.29 13.91
CA PRO A 17 -3.00 43.47 14.59
C PRO A 17 -4.03 44.26 13.79
N VAL A 18 -4.05 44.08 12.47
CA VAL A 18 -4.91 44.81 11.52
C VAL A 18 -5.87 43.87 10.79
N TRP A 19 -6.00 42.63 11.29
CA TRP A 19 -6.85 41.63 10.66
C TRP A 19 -8.33 41.97 10.89
N PRO A 20 -9.20 41.90 9.86
CA PRO A 20 -10.61 42.22 10.03
C PRO A 20 -11.31 41.22 10.96
N ASP A 21 -12.02 41.72 11.98
CA ASP A 21 -12.87 40.90 12.87
C ASP A 21 -14.04 40.23 12.11
N THR A 22 -14.36 40.72 10.91
CA THR A 22 -15.41 40.18 10.03
C THR A 22 -15.01 38.89 9.30
N LEU A 23 -13.75 38.44 9.41
CA LEU A 23 -13.24 37.22 8.77
C LEU A 23 -12.72 36.19 9.80
N PRO A 24 -13.58 35.66 10.69
CA PRO A 24 -13.15 34.71 11.73
C PRO A 24 -12.63 33.38 11.15
N ASP A 25 -13.19 32.92 10.03
CA ASP A 25 -12.89 31.61 9.43
C ASP A 25 -11.67 31.61 8.49
N PHE A 26 -11.08 32.78 8.23
CA PHE A 26 -9.94 32.95 7.35
C PHE A 26 -8.81 33.70 8.06
N SER A 27 -7.74 32.98 8.36
CA SER A 27 -6.58 33.50 9.08
C SER A 27 -5.58 34.22 8.16
N PRO A 28 -4.78 35.16 8.70
CA PRO A 28 -3.70 35.76 7.92
C PRO A 28 -2.67 34.75 7.41
N GLY A 29 -2.51 33.59 8.07
CA GLY A 29 -1.66 32.50 7.58
C GLY A 29 -2.20 31.88 6.29
N GLN A 30 -3.51 31.62 6.22
CA GLN A 30 -4.16 31.09 5.01
C GLN A 30 -4.09 32.08 3.84
N MET A 31 -4.19 33.39 4.12
CA MET A 31 -3.96 34.44 3.12
C MET A 31 -2.56 34.36 2.52
N LEU A 32 -1.54 34.22 3.38
CA LEU A 32 -0.15 34.09 2.93
C LEU A 32 0.09 32.80 2.13
N ASP A 33 -0.58 31.69 2.46
CA ASP A 33 -0.52 30.45 1.69
C ASP A 33 -1.12 30.63 0.28
N VAL A 34 -2.25 31.35 0.16
CA VAL A 34 -2.83 31.71 -1.16
C VAL A 34 -1.85 32.56 -1.96
N GLU A 35 -1.26 33.59 -1.35
CA GLU A 35 -0.27 34.45 -2.03
C GLU A 35 0.99 33.68 -2.47
N LEU A 36 1.46 32.72 -1.66
CA LEU A 36 2.56 31.83 -2.04
C LEU A 36 2.17 30.95 -3.25
N GLY A 37 0.94 30.45 -3.30
CA GLY A 37 0.43 29.69 -4.44
C GLY A 37 0.33 30.51 -5.72
N LEU A 38 -0.15 31.76 -5.63
CA LEU A 38 -0.18 32.70 -6.75
C LEU A 38 1.23 33.10 -7.22
N TYR A 39 2.17 33.25 -6.28
CA TYR A 39 3.58 33.50 -6.60
C TYR A 39 4.20 32.31 -7.34
N LEU A 40 3.96 31.08 -6.86
CA LEU A 40 4.41 29.87 -7.55
C LEU A 40 3.84 29.80 -8.97
N LEU A 41 2.53 30.03 -9.14
CA LEU A 41 1.87 30.05 -10.45
C LEU A 41 2.58 31.00 -11.42
N ARG A 42 2.83 32.26 -11.02
CA ARG A 42 3.50 33.23 -11.89
C ARG A 42 4.94 32.85 -12.22
N SER A 43 5.65 32.21 -11.28
CA SER A 43 7.03 31.78 -11.51
C SER A 43 7.13 30.54 -12.40
N ALA A 44 6.19 29.59 -12.27
CA ALA A 44 6.23 28.31 -12.97
C ALA A 44 5.44 28.32 -14.29
N MET A 45 4.29 29.00 -14.34
CA MET A 45 3.37 29.07 -15.47
C MET A 45 2.88 30.52 -15.68
N PRO A 46 3.73 31.44 -16.18
CA PRO A 46 3.35 32.83 -16.37
C PRO A 46 2.22 32.97 -17.41
N GLY A 47 1.31 33.94 -17.22
CA GLY A 47 0.16 34.18 -18.11
C GLY A 47 -1.09 33.33 -17.81
N HIS A 48 -1.05 32.48 -16.78
CA HIS A 48 -2.19 31.67 -16.35
C HIS A 48 -3.02 32.32 -15.23
N THR A 49 -4.29 31.93 -15.14
CA THR A 49 -5.24 32.51 -14.18
C THR A 49 -5.07 31.92 -12.79
N ALA A 50 -5.56 32.62 -11.76
CA ALA A 50 -5.50 32.12 -10.38
C ALA A 50 -6.14 30.72 -10.22
N GLN A 51 -7.13 30.38 -11.05
CA GLN A 51 -7.77 29.07 -11.09
C GLN A 51 -6.80 27.93 -11.39
N ASP A 52 -5.76 28.14 -12.21
CA ASP A 52 -4.87 27.08 -12.67
C ASP A 52 -3.88 26.59 -11.59
N ALA A 53 -3.66 27.36 -10.53
CA ALA A 53 -2.59 27.12 -9.55
C ALA A 53 -2.67 25.76 -8.83
N TRP A 54 -3.89 25.25 -8.55
CA TRP A 54 -4.04 23.99 -7.81
C TRP A 54 -3.40 22.79 -8.52
N THR A 55 -3.26 22.86 -9.85
CA THR A 55 -2.68 21.79 -10.67
C THR A 55 -1.20 21.53 -10.36
N LEU A 56 -0.47 22.56 -9.91
CA LEU A 56 0.93 22.46 -9.51
C LEU A 56 1.14 21.68 -8.21
N PHE A 57 0.11 21.60 -7.37
CA PHE A 57 0.23 20.98 -6.04
C PHE A 57 0.00 19.46 -6.06
N GLY A 58 -0.56 18.91 -7.15
CA GLY A 58 -0.97 17.51 -7.29
C GLY A 58 0.12 16.51 -7.72
N GLY A 59 1.30 16.99 -8.16
CA GLY A 59 2.43 16.15 -8.54
C GLY A 59 2.41 15.56 -9.95
N TYR A 60 1.43 15.93 -10.77
CA TYR A 60 1.42 15.63 -12.21
C TYR A 60 2.18 16.73 -12.98
N PRO A 61 2.81 16.41 -14.14
CA PRO A 61 3.75 17.31 -14.81
C PRO A 61 3.08 18.44 -15.62
N TYR A 62 2.06 19.12 -15.06
CA TYR A 62 1.39 20.26 -15.72
C TYR A 62 2.35 21.42 -16.00
N SER A 63 3.31 21.67 -15.12
CA SER A 63 4.35 22.69 -15.31
C SER A 63 5.29 22.37 -16.48
N GLU A 64 5.50 21.09 -16.83
CA GLU A 64 6.29 20.74 -18.02
C GLU A 64 5.54 21.02 -19.32
N VAL A 65 4.20 20.98 -19.26
CA VAL A 65 3.31 21.18 -20.40
C VAL A 65 3.03 22.66 -20.66
N PHE A 66 2.65 23.39 -19.61
CA PHE A 66 2.16 24.77 -19.66
C PHE A 66 3.14 25.78 -19.07
N GLY A 67 4.21 25.32 -18.41
CA GLY A 67 5.13 26.19 -17.70
C GLY A 67 6.28 26.74 -18.52
N ALA A 68 7.01 27.66 -17.88
CA ALA A 68 8.25 28.21 -18.40
C ALA A 68 9.33 27.11 -18.48
N GLN A 69 10.02 27.04 -19.61
CA GLN A 69 11.11 26.08 -19.87
C GLN A 69 12.41 26.41 -19.10
N ALA A 70 12.30 27.10 -17.96
CA ALA A 70 13.43 27.39 -17.09
C ALA A 70 13.87 26.13 -16.34
N ALA A 71 15.18 25.95 -16.19
CA ALA A 71 15.75 24.75 -15.57
C ALA A 71 15.40 24.60 -14.08
N ASP A 72 15.05 25.70 -13.39
CA ASP A 72 14.70 25.71 -11.97
C ASP A 72 13.20 25.51 -11.70
N THR A 73 12.33 25.57 -12.72
CA THR A 73 10.87 25.41 -12.60
C THR A 73 10.48 24.12 -11.85
N PRO A 74 11.02 22.93 -12.17
CA PRO A 74 10.64 21.68 -11.47
C PRO A 74 10.98 21.72 -9.97
N LEU A 75 12.12 22.30 -9.61
CA LEU A 75 12.56 22.40 -8.23
C LEU A 75 11.71 23.41 -7.44
N ARG A 76 11.33 24.55 -8.06
CA ARG A 76 10.39 25.51 -7.46
C ARG A 76 9.04 24.87 -7.17
N VAL A 77 8.50 24.09 -8.11
CA VAL A 77 7.25 23.35 -7.91
C VAL A 77 7.40 22.32 -6.79
N MET A 78 8.52 21.58 -6.75
CA MET A 78 8.81 20.63 -5.67
C MET A 78 8.84 21.30 -4.30
N HIS A 79 9.55 22.42 -4.14
CA HIS A 79 9.56 23.20 -2.89
C HIS A 79 8.16 23.71 -2.53
N GLY A 80 7.44 24.29 -3.49
CA GLY A 80 6.08 24.79 -3.29
C GLY A 80 5.11 23.72 -2.79
N ARG A 81 5.21 22.48 -3.29
CA ARG A 81 4.38 21.35 -2.84
C ARG A 81 4.55 21.04 -1.35
N HIS A 82 5.75 21.20 -0.78
CA HIS A 82 5.95 20.98 0.67
C HIS A 82 5.13 21.93 1.55
N TYR A 83 4.90 23.15 1.10
CA TYR A 83 4.10 24.14 1.80
C TYR A 83 2.61 24.00 1.47
N LEU A 84 2.26 23.79 0.19
CA LEU A 84 0.91 23.97 -0.35
C LEU A 84 0.15 22.68 -0.69
N TRP A 85 0.63 21.49 -0.30
CA TRP A 85 -0.04 20.23 -0.65
C TRP A 85 -1.50 20.12 -0.16
N ASP A 86 -1.89 20.82 0.92
CA ASP A 86 -3.29 20.87 1.38
C ASP A 86 -4.23 21.56 0.37
N MET A 87 -3.68 22.42 -0.50
CA MET A 87 -4.41 23.21 -1.49
C MET A 87 -4.54 22.51 -2.85
N ARG A 88 -4.05 21.27 -3.01
CA ARG A 88 -4.15 20.51 -4.27
C ARG A 88 -5.58 20.16 -4.71
N ARG A 89 -6.56 20.30 -3.81
CA ARG A 89 -7.97 20.11 -4.15
C ARG A 89 -8.49 21.40 -4.79
N ARG A 90 -8.96 21.32 -6.04
CA ARG A 90 -9.58 22.44 -6.77
C ARG A 90 -10.54 23.25 -5.91
N ARG A 91 -11.51 22.60 -5.24
CA ARG A 91 -12.49 23.27 -4.36
C ARG A 91 -11.86 23.93 -3.14
N ALA A 92 -10.85 23.31 -2.53
CA ALA A 92 -10.16 23.91 -1.38
C ALA A 92 -9.39 25.18 -1.81
N TRP A 93 -8.73 25.12 -2.96
CA TRP A 93 -8.07 26.28 -3.57
C TRP A 93 -9.07 27.37 -3.94
N THR A 94 -10.16 27.04 -4.63
CA THR A 94 -11.22 28.00 -5.00
C THR A 94 -11.79 28.70 -3.78
N ARG A 95 -12.16 27.96 -2.72
CA ARG A 95 -12.65 28.55 -1.46
C ARG A 95 -11.61 29.46 -0.80
N ALA A 96 -10.34 29.07 -0.82
CA ALA A 96 -9.27 29.88 -0.24
C ALA A 96 -9.06 31.19 -1.03
N VAL A 97 -9.15 31.16 -2.36
CA VAL A 97 -9.07 32.36 -3.21
C VAL A 97 -10.32 33.24 -3.06
N GLU A 98 -11.52 32.65 -2.98
CA GLU A 98 -12.76 33.39 -2.70
C GLU A 98 -12.70 34.12 -1.36
N ALA A 99 -12.20 33.45 -0.31
CA ALA A 99 -11.96 34.07 1.00
C ALA A 99 -10.89 35.16 0.92
N TYR A 100 -9.82 34.95 0.15
CA TYR A 100 -8.77 35.95 -0.10
C TYR A 100 -9.31 37.22 -0.78
N LEU A 101 -10.30 37.12 -1.69
CA LEU A 101 -10.92 38.28 -2.34
C LEU A 101 -11.73 39.15 -1.35
N GLN A 102 -12.24 38.57 -0.26
CA GLN A 102 -12.92 39.31 0.81
C GLN A 102 -11.96 40.10 1.71
N VAL A 103 -10.65 39.83 1.64
CA VAL A 103 -9.64 40.57 2.40
C VAL A 103 -9.49 41.98 1.82
N PRO A 104 -9.41 43.04 2.65
CA PRO A 104 -9.19 44.40 2.17
C PRO A 104 -8.00 44.52 1.21
N GLU A 105 -8.16 45.24 0.11
CA GLU A 105 -7.13 45.39 -0.94
C GLU A 105 -5.77 45.88 -0.43
N GLU A 106 -5.76 46.67 0.65
CA GLU A 106 -4.56 47.24 1.25
C GLU A 106 -3.63 46.18 1.87
N LEU A 107 -4.20 45.03 2.25
CA LEU A 107 -3.47 43.92 2.87
C LEU A 107 -3.01 42.87 1.84
N ARG A 108 -3.64 42.86 0.66
CA ARG A 108 -3.42 41.92 -0.44
C ARG A 108 -2.14 42.23 -1.23
N GLY A 109 -1.32 41.21 -1.46
CA GLY A 109 -0.14 41.26 -2.33
C GLY A 109 -0.49 41.07 -3.82
N TYR A 110 -1.68 40.56 -4.13
CA TYR A 110 -2.16 40.40 -5.50
C TYR A 110 -3.52 41.05 -5.70
N LEU A 111 -3.65 41.74 -6.84
CA LEU A 111 -4.92 42.21 -7.37
C LEU A 111 -5.51 41.15 -8.32
N LEU A 112 -6.77 40.83 -8.07
CA LEU A 112 -7.58 39.84 -8.77
C LEU A 112 -9.02 40.34 -8.77
N ASP A 113 -9.65 40.42 -9.96
CA ASP A 113 -11.07 40.74 -10.09
C ASP A 113 -11.93 39.50 -9.81
N SER A 114 -11.47 38.34 -10.25
CA SER A 114 -12.06 37.03 -10.01
C SER A 114 -10.99 35.93 -10.00
N ILE A 115 -11.39 34.70 -9.67
CA ILE A 115 -10.50 33.53 -9.76
C ILE A 115 -10.02 33.25 -11.19
N ASP A 116 -10.77 33.71 -12.20
CA ASP A 116 -10.44 33.55 -13.62
C ASP A 116 -9.51 34.67 -14.14
N SER A 117 -9.07 35.56 -13.25
CA SER A 117 -8.15 36.65 -13.59
C SER A 117 -6.68 36.23 -13.41
N GLU A 118 -5.78 36.82 -14.20
CA GLU A 118 -4.34 36.68 -13.98
C GLU A 118 -3.92 37.47 -12.72
N PRO A 119 -3.17 36.87 -11.78
CA PRO A 119 -2.72 37.57 -10.59
C PRO A 119 -1.70 38.67 -10.94
N THR A 120 -2.06 39.93 -10.66
CA THR A 120 -1.16 41.07 -10.83
C THR A 120 -0.53 41.46 -9.48
N PRO A 121 0.81 41.54 -9.38
CA PRO A 121 1.48 41.83 -8.13
C PRO A 121 1.25 43.30 -7.74
N ARG A 122 1.05 43.53 -6.46
CA ARG A 122 0.97 44.86 -5.84
C ARG A 122 1.97 44.94 -4.70
N GLU A 123 2.53 46.12 -4.44
CA GLU A 123 3.27 46.36 -3.21
C GLU A 123 2.30 46.72 -2.08
N PRO A 124 2.07 45.81 -1.09
CA PRO A 124 1.17 46.09 0.01
C PRO A 124 1.81 47.03 1.03
N SER A 125 0.99 47.85 1.69
CA SER A 125 1.46 48.80 2.72
C SER A 125 1.97 48.11 3.99
N ARG A 126 1.50 46.87 4.25
CA ARG A 126 1.89 46.01 5.37
C ARG A 126 2.67 44.81 4.86
N ALA A 127 3.69 44.36 5.59
CA ALA A 127 4.54 43.23 5.19
C ALA A 127 5.07 43.33 3.72
N PRO A 128 5.73 44.43 3.32
CA PRO A 128 6.19 44.63 1.94
C PRO A 128 7.29 43.64 1.51
N HIS A 129 7.99 43.02 2.46
CA HIS A 129 9.05 42.04 2.18
C HIS A 129 8.54 40.61 1.94
N ARG A 130 7.22 40.37 1.92
CA ARG A 130 6.64 39.02 1.75
C ARG A 130 7.05 38.32 0.45
N PHE A 131 7.18 39.05 -0.66
CA PHE A 131 7.63 38.45 -1.94
C PHE A 131 9.06 37.92 -1.88
N LYS A 132 9.95 38.59 -1.12
CA LYS A 132 11.30 38.08 -0.86
C LYS A 132 11.26 36.79 -0.04
N VAL A 133 10.30 36.68 0.88
CA VAL A 133 10.08 35.45 1.65
C VAL A 133 9.55 34.34 0.73
N TYR A 134 8.58 34.62 -0.17
CA TYR A 134 8.09 33.63 -1.13
C TYR A 134 9.18 33.13 -2.07
N GLU A 135 9.99 34.03 -2.62
CA GLU A 135 11.14 33.64 -3.44
C GLU A 135 12.10 32.75 -2.65
N ALA A 136 12.46 33.14 -1.43
CA ALA A 136 13.33 32.34 -0.57
C ALA A 136 12.75 30.94 -0.28
N LEU A 137 11.44 30.81 -0.07
CA LEU A 137 10.77 29.52 0.17
C LEU A 137 10.78 28.63 -1.08
N LEU A 138 10.74 29.20 -2.29
CA LEU A 138 10.75 28.44 -3.53
C LEU A 138 12.16 28.14 -4.04
N THR A 139 13.19 28.86 -3.59
CA THR A 139 14.59 28.64 -4.01
C THR A 139 15.46 27.96 -2.95
N THR A 140 15.02 27.92 -1.68
CA THR A 140 15.79 27.33 -0.57
C THR A 140 15.15 26.01 -0.12
N PRO A 141 15.97 25.00 0.24
CA PRO A 141 15.48 23.77 0.84
C PRO A 141 14.51 23.99 2.02
N PRO A 142 13.36 23.28 2.05
CA PRO A 142 12.43 23.38 3.16
C PRO A 142 13.06 22.82 4.44
N GLU A 143 12.93 23.55 5.56
CA GLU A 143 13.47 23.13 6.86
C GLU A 143 12.71 21.91 7.43
N PHE A 144 13.38 21.12 8.27
CA PHE A 144 12.74 20.06 9.02
C PHE A 144 11.89 20.60 10.17
N ALA A 145 10.71 20.01 10.36
CA ALA A 145 9.94 20.22 11.58
C ALA A 145 10.73 19.63 12.77
N ARG A 146 10.88 20.41 13.85
CA ARG A 146 11.61 19.98 15.05
C ARG A 146 10.67 19.72 16.22
N GLN A 147 10.91 18.61 16.92
CA GLN A 147 10.20 18.23 18.13
C GLN A 147 11.22 17.76 19.17
N PRO A 148 11.87 18.70 19.89
CA PRO A 148 12.84 18.34 20.91
C PRO A 148 12.14 17.57 22.05
N LEU A 149 12.75 16.46 22.47
CA LEU A 149 12.30 15.66 23.60
C LEU A 149 13.38 15.75 24.69
N PRO A 150 13.17 16.53 25.76
CA PRO A 150 14.13 16.58 26.85
C PRO A 150 14.25 15.21 27.51
N VAL A 151 15.46 14.83 27.91
CA VAL A 151 15.70 13.57 28.63
C VAL A 151 15.32 13.76 30.11
N ALA A 152 14.73 12.73 30.74
CA ALA A 152 14.39 12.80 32.16
C ALA A 152 15.66 12.90 33.02
N GLU A 153 15.62 13.79 34.01
CA GLU A 153 16.66 14.01 35.00
C GLU A 153 16.42 13.09 36.23
N PRO A 154 17.33 13.04 37.23
CA PRO A 154 17.05 12.32 38.47
C PRO A 154 15.77 12.79 39.16
N GLY A 155 14.96 11.85 39.66
CA GLY A 155 13.72 12.13 40.38
C GLY A 155 12.55 11.22 40.02
N GLU A 156 11.38 11.51 40.57
CA GLU A 156 10.17 10.71 40.38
C GLU A 156 9.39 11.13 39.12
N TYR A 157 9.13 10.16 38.26
CA TYR A 157 8.35 10.32 37.05
C TYR A 157 7.16 9.36 37.03
N GLU A 158 6.05 9.80 36.44
CA GLU A 158 4.89 8.97 36.19
C GLU A 158 4.63 8.78 34.71
N PHE A 159 4.02 7.65 34.37
CA PHE A 159 3.56 7.30 33.04
C PHE A 159 2.27 6.49 33.11
N TYR A 160 1.61 6.34 31.96
CA TYR A 160 0.32 5.67 31.87
C TYR A 160 0.39 4.50 30.92
N VAL A 161 -0.19 3.37 31.33
CA VAL A 161 -0.40 2.19 30.49
C VAL A 161 -1.88 1.89 30.48
N ARG A 162 -2.53 2.15 29.34
CA ARG A 162 -3.99 2.11 29.22
C ARG A 162 -4.63 2.98 30.33
N ASP A 163 -5.45 2.38 31.19
CA ASP A 163 -6.16 3.05 32.28
C ASP A 163 -5.36 3.12 33.59
N ARG A 164 -4.17 2.50 33.66
CA ARG A 164 -3.37 2.41 34.90
C ARG A 164 -2.21 3.39 34.91
N ARG A 165 -1.99 3.99 36.07
CA ARG A 165 -0.88 4.91 36.35
C ARG A 165 0.25 4.15 37.02
N TYR A 166 1.48 4.41 36.58
CA TYR A 166 2.69 3.84 37.15
C TYR A 166 3.69 4.95 37.43
N SER A 167 4.44 4.83 38.52
CA SER A 167 5.58 5.69 38.82
C SER A 167 6.89 4.91 38.75
N VAL A 168 7.96 5.64 38.43
CA VAL A 168 9.35 5.18 38.45
C VAL A 168 10.19 6.26 39.12
N ASP A 169 11.06 5.83 40.01
CA ASP A 169 12.07 6.69 40.63
C ASP A 169 13.40 6.49 39.92
N LEU A 170 14.01 7.58 39.44
CA LEU A 170 15.26 7.58 38.68
C LEU A 170 16.40 8.05 39.59
N PRO A 171 17.18 7.14 40.18
CA PRO A 171 18.26 7.52 41.08
C PRO A 171 19.43 8.14 40.31
N PRO A 172 20.11 9.17 40.86
CA PRO A 172 21.22 9.84 40.20
C PRO A 172 22.38 8.88 39.88
N GLU A 173 22.67 7.92 40.74
CA GLU A 173 23.75 6.95 40.57
C GLU A 173 23.57 6.07 39.32
N LEU A 174 22.31 5.82 38.91
CA LEU A 174 22.01 5.07 37.69
C LEU A 174 22.33 5.90 36.44
N LEU A 175 22.20 7.23 36.51
CA LEU A 175 22.32 8.11 35.35
C LEU A 175 23.76 8.57 35.09
N GLU A 176 24.63 8.60 36.11
CA GLU A 176 26.02 9.07 36.01
C GLU A 176 26.87 8.35 34.94
N GLY A 177 26.56 7.08 34.64
CA GLY A 177 27.32 6.26 33.67
C GLY A 177 26.70 6.17 32.26
N ILE A 178 25.60 6.87 31.99
CA ILE A 178 24.83 6.67 30.76
C ILE A 178 25.20 7.71 29.71
N PRO A 179 25.68 7.29 28.52
CA PRO A 179 26.06 8.24 27.48
C PRO A 179 24.84 8.95 26.91
N ALA A 180 25.03 10.20 26.48
CA ALA A 180 24.01 10.93 25.73
C ALA A 180 23.67 10.19 24.42
N PRO A 181 22.41 10.24 23.97
CA PRO A 181 22.03 9.66 22.68
C PRO A 181 22.74 10.39 21.53
N VAL A 182 23.39 9.63 20.64
CA VAL A 182 24.04 10.14 19.43
C VAL A 182 23.12 9.88 18.24
N GLY A 183 22.63 10.96 17.62
CA GLY A 183 21.76 10.90 16.44
C GLY A 183 22.51 10.69 15.12
N HIS A 184 21.75 10.58 14.03
CA HIS A 184 22.33 10.55 12.69
C HIS A 184 22.82 11.95 12.29
N ASP A 185 24.01 12.03 11.69
CA ASP A 185 24.48 13.27 11.08
C ASP A 185 23.74 13.53 9.75
N LEU A 186 22.67 14.33 9.83
CA LEU A 186 21.87 14.71 8.65
C LEU A 186 22.59 15.72 7.75
N GLY A 187 23.62 16.41 8.25
CA GLY A 187 24.41 17.39 7.51
C GLY A 187 25.52 16.74 6.68
N ARG A 188 25.99 15.55 7.08
CA ARG A 188 26.96 14.75 6.33
C ARG A 188 26.43 14.38 4.95
N LEU A 189 27.21 14.68 3.92
CA LEU A 189 26.97 14.19 2.58
C LEU A 189 27.37 12.71 2.48
N PRO A 190 26.76 11.93 1.58
CA PRO A 190 27.26 10.60 1.23
C PRO A 190 28.75 10.67 0.91
N ALA A 191 29.51 9.64 1.27
CA ALA A 191 30.98 9.66 1.19
C ALA A 191 31.46 9.96 -0.23
N HIS A 192 30.69 9.55 -1.24
CA HIS A 192 30.99 9.72 -2.65
C HIS A 192 30.09 10.74 -3.34
N SER A 193 29.35 11.58 -2.59
CA SER A 193 28.50 12.66 -3.15
C SER A 193 27.55 12.24 -4.28
N GLY A 194 27.09 10.98 -4.29
CA GLY A 194 26.22 10.44 -5.34
C GLY A 194 26.94 10.02 -6.63
N ASP A 195 28.27 9.92 -6.62
CA ASP A 195 29.04 9.42 -7.77
C ASP A 195 28.59 8.00 -8.16
N PRO A 196 28.60 7.66 -9.46
CA PRO A 196 28.23 6.33 -9.95
C PRO A 196 29.03 5.21 -9.26
N VAL A 197 28.36 4.09 -8.98
CA VAL A 197 29.02 2.89 -8.44
C VAL A 197 29.49 2.03 -9.60
N GLU A 198 30.80 1.96 -9.80
CA GLU A 198 31.44 1.16 -10.84
C GLU A 198 32.22 0.00 -10.22
N VAL A 199 31.96 -1.22 -10.69
CA VAL A 199 32.65 -2.43 -10.24
C VAL A 199 32.89 -3.38 -11.40
N THR A 200 34.10 -3.93 -11.49
CA THR A 200 34.43 -4.96 -12.48
C THR A 200 34.03 -6.35 -11.99
N TRP A 201 33.75 -7.25 -12.92
CA TRP A 201 33.39 -8.64 -12.58
C TRP A 201 34.51 -9.36 -11.80
N ALA A 202 35.78 -9.08 -12.16
CA ALA A 202 36.94 -9.61 -11.44
C ALA A 202 37.01 -9.14 -9.98
N GLU A 203 36.59 -7.90 -9.68
CA GLU A 203 36.50 -7.42 -8.30
C GLU A 203 35.38 -8.11 -7.52
N LEU A 204 34.24 -8.40 -8.16
CA LEU A 204 33.17 -9.18 -7.54
C LEU A 204 33.60 -10.63 -7.26
N GLU A 205 34.33 -11.25 -8.17
CA GLU A 205 34.91 -12.59 -7.98
C GLU A 205 35.89 -12.60 -6.79
N GLN A 206 36.77 -11.60 -6.70
CA GLN A 206 37.70 -11.46 -5.59
C GLN A 206 36.96 -11.24 -4.25
N ALA A 207 35.88 -10.46 -4.26
CA ALA A 207 35.04 -10.27 -3.09
C ALA A 207 34.35 -11.57 -2.66
N ALA A 208 33.85 -12.36 -3.61
CA ALA A 208 33.23 -13.66 -3.36
C ALA A 208 34.21 -14.67 -2.74
N VAL A 209 35.44 -14.75 -3.26
CA VAL A 209 36.52 -15.59 -2.69
C VAL A 209 36.84 -15.16 -1.25
N THR A 210 36.82 -13.85 -0.99
CA THR A 210 37.07 -13.31 0.35
C THR A 210 35.94 -13.69 1.32
N MET A 211 34.67 -13.59 0.88
CA MET A 211 33.51 -14.03 1.67
C MET A 211 33.59 -15.53 2.00
N ASP A 212 33.94 -16.37 1.03
CA ASP A 212 34.13 -17.82 1.24
C ASP A 212 35.25 -18.10 2.26
N ALA A 213 36.37 -17.39 2.18
CA ALA A 213 37.47 -17.54 3.13
C ALA A 213 37.09 -17.14 4.57
N ILE A 214 36.23 -16.13 4.74
CA ILE A 214 35.70 -15.75 6.06
C ILE A 214 34.76 -16.84 6.58
N GLU A 215 33.82 -17.32 5.75
CA GLU A 215 32.86 -18.35 6.15
C GLU A 215 33.51 -19.70 6.51
N GLN A 216 34.62 -20.07 5.86
CA GLN A 216 35.38 -21.28 6.19
C GLN A 216 35.89 -21.29 7.64
N ASN A 217 36.09 -20.12 8.24
CA ASN A 217 36.54 -19.98 9.62
C ASN A 217 35.38 -19.88 10.63
N LEU A 218 34.13 -19.94 10.17
CA LEU A 218 32.93 -19.79 10.99
C LEU A 218 32.15 -21.11 11.11
N PRO A 219 31.49 -21.37 12.24
CA PRO A 219 30.59 -22.50 12.36
C PRO A 219 29.38 -22.30 11.45
N GLY A 220 29.03 -23.32 10.66
CA GLY A 220 27.88 -23.31 9.75
C GLY A 220 28.19 -23.94 8.40
N LYS A 221 27.17 -24.02 7.54
CA LYS A 221 27.33 -24.49 6.16
C LYS A 221 27.85 -23.36 5.28
N PRO A 222 28.94 -23.56 4.51
CA PRO A 222 29.46 -22.53 3.62
C PRO A 222 28.48 -22.26 2.49
N ASN A 223 28.40 -21.00 2.06
CA ASN A 223 27.54 -20.59 0.96
C ASN A 223 28.16 -20.87 -0.42
N GLU A 224 29.48 -20.95 -0.53
CA GLU A 224 30.21 -21.13 -1.80
C GLU A 224 29.92 -19.96 -2.78
N TRP A 225 30.13 -18.73 -2.32
CA TRP A 225 29.86 -17.49 -3.04
C TRP A 225 30.55 -17.43 -4.40
N ALA A 226 31.83 -17.83 -4.48
CA ALA A 226 32.58 -17.81 -5.75
C ALA A 226 31.99 -18.79 -6.78
N HIS A 227 31.60 -20.00 -6.33
CA HIS A 227 30.94 -20.98 -7.18
C HIS A 227 29.57 -20.48 -7.65
N ARG A 228 28.78 -19.85 -6.76
CA ARG A 228 27.48 -19.27 -7.13
C ARG A 228 27.62 -18.13 -8.13
N LEU A 229 28.64 -17.27 -7.99
CA LEU A 229 28.88 -16.17 -8.93
C LEU A 229 29.33 -16.67 -10.30
N GLY A 230 30.20 -17.68 -10.37
CA GLY A 230 30.67 -18.26 -11.63
C GLY A 230 29.57 -18.90 -12.50
N ARG A 231 28.39 -19.14 -11.91
CA ARG A 231 27.19 -19.65 -12.61
C ARG A 231 26.30 -18.54 -13.17
N VAL A 232 26.65 -17.28 -12.92
CA VAL A 232 25.87 -16.10 -13.31
C VAL A 232 26.58 -15.37 -14.44
N ARG A 233 25.82 -14.94 -15.45
CA ARG A 233 26.28 -14.01 -16.49
C ARG A 233 25.51 -12.71 -16.44
N LEU A 234 26.23 -11.61 -16.59
CA LEU A 234 25.69 -10.27 -16.68
C LEU A 234 25.70 -9.81 -18.14
N LEU A 235 24.52 -9.45 -18.63
CA LEU A 235 24.34 -8.82 -19.94
C LEU A 235 23.89 -7.37 -19.71
N LEU A 236 24.54 -6.41 -20.36
CA LEU A 236 24.16 -5.00 -20.31
C LEU A 236 23.47 -4.58 -21.60
N ARG A 237 22.61 -3.58 -21.47
CA ARG A 237 21.91 -2.97 -22.59
C ARG A 237 22.89 -2.26 -23.52
N ASP A 238 22.86 -2.62 -24.81
CA ASP A 238 23.53 -1.89 -25.89
C ASP A 238 22.46 -1.34 -26.87
N ASP A 239 22.20 -0.03 -26.79
CA ASP A 239 21.23 0.64 -27.67
C ASP A 239 21.69 0.73 -29.13
N ALA A 240 23.00 0.72 -29.40
CA ALA A 240 23.53 0.80 -30.76
C ALA A 240 23.41 -0.54 -31.48
N ALA A 241 23.68 -1.64 -30.77
CA ALA A 241 23.47 -2.99 -31.28
C ALA A 241 22.00 -3.43 -31.21
N GLY A 242 21.20 -2.81 -30.33
CA GLY A 242 19.80 -3.16 -30.10
C GLY A 242 19.65 -4.51 -29.40
N GLU A 243 20.63 -4.91 -28.58
CA GLU A 243 20.66 -6.19 -27.88
C GLU A 243 21.33 -6.08 -26.50
N PHE A 244 21.28 -7.15 -25.71
CA PHE A 244 21.97 -7.24 -24.42
C PHE A 244 23.27 -8.02 -24.58
N THR A 245 24.41 -7.36 -24.39
CA THR A 245 25.75 -7.91 -24.61
C THR A 245 26.47 -8.17 -23.30
N GLU A 246 27.38 -9.15 -23.29
CA GLU A 246 28.21 -9.44 -22.12
C GLU A 246 29.16 -8.27 -21.82
N SER A 247 29.28 -7.91 -20.54
CA SER A 247 30.16 -6.85 -20.07
C SER A 247 30.85 -7.25 -18.78
N GLY A 248 32.13 -6.90 -18.66
CA GLY A 248 32.92 -7.08 -17.44
C GLY A 248 32.82 -5.93 -16.44
N LEU A 249 32.08 -4.86 -16.75
CA LEU A 249 31.93 -3.68 -15.88
C LEU A 249 30.46 -3.43 -15.58
N LEU A 250 30.11 -3.37 -14.29
CA LEU A 250 28.79 -2.99 -13.80
C LEU A 250 28.86 -1.53 -13.31
N ARG A 251 28.15 -0.63 -14.00
CA ARG A 251 28.01 0.79 -13.61
C ARG A 251 26.57 1.08 -13.20
N ILE A 252 26.38 1.47 -11.93
CA ILE A 252 25.09 1.88 -11.37
C ILE A 252 25.11 3.40 -11.23
N ASP A 253 24.32 4.08 -12.07
CA ASP A 253 24.23 5.53 -12.13
C ASP A 253 22.77 5.97 -11.94
N ARG A 254 22.48 6.61 -10.80
CA ARG A 254 21.15 7.05 -10.36
C ARG A 254 20.11 5.94 -10.22
N LEU A 255 19.60 5.38 -11.30
CA LEU A 255 18.62 4.29 -11.31
C LEU A 255 19.03 3.24 -12.33
N MET A 256 19.27 2.02 -11.87
CA MET A 256 19.55 0.86 -12.72
C MET A 256 18.52 -0.23 -12.46
N ASN A 257 17.81 -0.66 -13.50
CA ASN A 257 16.87 -1.79 -13.43
C ASN A 257 17.52 -3.05 -13.99
N LEU A 258 17.82 -3.98 -13.09
CA LEU A 258 18.40 -5.27 -13.38
C LEU A 258 17.31 -6.36 -13.29
N VAL A 259 17.04 -6.99 -14.43
CA VAL A 259 16.13 -8.15 -14.49
C VAL A 259 16.95 -9.42 -14.48
N GLY A 260 16.52 -10.44 -13.77
CA GLY A 260 17.22 -11.74 -13.85
C GLY A 260 16.25 -12.87 -14.06
N MET A 261 16.58 -13.84 -14.91
CA MET A 261 15.81 -15.08 -15.03
C MET A 261 15.57 -15.68 -13.63
N VAL A 262 14.44 -16.38 -13.43
CA VAL A 262 14.14 -16.97 -12.13
C VAL A 262 15.25 -17.99 -11.80
N GLY A 263 15.90 -17.82 -10.65
CA GLY A 263 17.06 -18.64 -10.27
C GLY A 263 18.43 -18.14 -10.74
N ALA A 264 18.53 -17.03 -11.48
CA ALA A 264 19.78 -16.48 -12.03
C ALA A 264 20.77 -15.88 -11.00
N GLY A 265 20.65 -16.17 -9.70
CA GLY A 265 21.61 -15.69 -8.70
C GLY A 265 21.51 -14.21 -8.31
N LYS A 266 20.35 -13.55 -8.47
CA LYS A 266 20.12 -12.15 -8.05
C LYS A 266 20.56 -11.85 -6.62
N SER A 267 20.11 -12.66 -5.65
CA SER A 267 20.49 -12.48 -4.23
C SER A 267 21.99 -12.69 -4.02
N THR A 268 22.63 -13.57 -4.79
CA THR A 268 24.09 -13.75 -4.78
C THR A 268 24.81 -12.48 -5.23
N LEU A 269 24.40 -11.89 -6.36
CA LEU A 269 24.99 -10.63 -6.84
C LEU A 269 24.77 -9.50 -5.82
N ARG A 270 23.55 -9.37 -5.29
CA ARG A 270 23.20 -8.38 -4.25
C ARG A 270 24.17 -8.45 -3.07
N ASP A 271 24.39 -9.64 -2.53
CA ASP A 271 25.18 -9.84 -1.31
C ASP A 271 26.67 -9.58 -1.55
N ILE A 272 27.20 -10.05 -2.69
CA ILE A 272 28.61 -9.82 -3.07
C ILE A 272 28.85 -8.33 -3.37
N LEU A 273 27.96 -7.68 -4.12
CA LEU A 273 28.04 -6.25 -4.42
C LEU A 273 28.00 -5.42 -3.13
N ALA A 274 27.12 -5.76 -2.20
CA ALA A 274 27.02 -5.07 -0.93
C ALA A 274 28.28 -5.27 -0.06
N PHE A 275 28.82 -6.49 -0.02
CA PHE A 275 30.08 -6.78 0.68
C PHE A 275 31.25 -5.99 0.06
N TRP A 276 31.41 -6.00 -1.26
CA TRP A 276 32.45 -5.26 -1.97
C TRP A 276 32.33 -3.75 -1.73
N ALA A 277 31.13 -3.19 -1.87
CA ALA A 277 30.91 -1.76 -1.71
C ALA A 277 31.19 -1.30 -0.26
N ALA A 278 30.81 -2.09 0.74
CA ALA A 278 31.07 -1.78 2.14
C ALA A 278 32.58 -1.87 2.49
N THR A 279 33.26 -2.92 2.03
CA THR A 279 34.66 -3.20 2.42
C THR A 279 35.70 -2.44 1.62
N THR A 280 35.55 -2.40 0.29
CA THR A 280 36.57 -1.85 -0.62
C THR A 280 36.38 -0.36 -0.82
N SER A 281 35.13 0.10 -0.93
CA SER A 281 34.82 1.51 -1.19
C SER A 281 34.32 2.30 0.02
N GLY A 282 34.12 1.64 1.16
CA GLY A 282 33.62 2.27 2.39
C GLY A 282 32.24 2.91 2.24
N ARG A 283 31.42 2.44 1.29
CA ARG A 283 30.10 3.01 0.98
C ARG A 283 29.06 2.57 1.99
N ARG A 284 28.11 3.46 2.28
CA ARG A 284 26.93 3.12 3.08
C ARG A 284 25.82 2.60 2.17
N ILE A 285 25.19 1.49 2.55
CA ILE A 285 24.28 0.75 1.68
C ILE A 285 22.95 0.53 2.40
N THR A 286 21.84 0.72 1.71
CA THR A 286 20.52 0.26 2.19
C THR A 286 20.00 -0.86 1.30
N ILE A 287 19.69 -2.02 1.88
CA ILE A 287 19.10 -3.16 1.21
C ILE A 287 17.62 -3.25 1.61
N VAL A 288 16.73 -3.22 0.61
CA VAL A 288 15.29 -3.34 0.78
C VAL A 288 14.84 -4.73 0.39
N VAL A 289 14.21 -5.44 1.34
CA VAL A 289 13.77 -6.83 1.19
C VAL A 289 12.30 -7.04 1.54
N GLY A 290 11.75 -8.20 1.16
CA GLY A 290 10.31 -8.43 1.15
C GLY A 290 9.67 -8.60 2.53
N ASP A 291 10.43 -9.08 3.53
CA ASP A 291 9.94 -9.31 4.89
C ASP A 291 11.02 -9.19 5.99
N VAL A 292 10.56 -9.20 7.25
CA VAL A 292 11.42 -9.01 8.43
C VAL A 292 12.29 -10.23 8.72
N ALA A 293 11.86 -11.43 8.33
CA ALA A 293 12.67 -12.63 8.54
C ALA A 293 13.90 -12.62 7.63
N GLU A 294 13.74 -12.25 6.37
CA GLU A 294 14.84 -12.00 5.44
C GLU A 294 15.72 -10.85 5.92
N THR A 295 15.12 -9.77 6.44
CA THR A 295 15.86 -8.63 7.02
C THR A 295 16.84 -9.09 8.11
N LEU A 296 16.36 -9.90 9.06
CA LEU A 296 17.17 -10.40 10.17
C LEU A 296 18.25 -11.39 9.70
N ALA A 297 17.92 -12.25 8.72
CA ALA A 297 18.87 -13.21 8.15
C ALA A 297 20.04 -12.52 7.43
N ILE A 298 19.77 -11.47 6.65
CA ILE A 298 20.80 -10.70 5.95
C ILE A 298 21.68 -9.92 6.93
N VAL A 299 21.10 -9.34 7.99
CA VAL A 299 21.87 -8.68 9.04
C VAL A 299 22.82 -9.67 9.72
N ASP A 300 22.33 -10.86 10.08
CA ASP A 300 23.17 -11.91 10.67
C ASP A 300 24.30 -12.33 9.72
N GLN A 301 23.99 -12.53 8.44
CA GLN A 301 24.97 -12.87 7.40
C GLN A 301 26.10 -11.83 7.31
N PHE A 302 25.78 -10.54 7.18
CA PHE A 302 26.82 -9.50 7.10
C PHE A 302 27.58 -9.29 8.41
N THR A 303 26.90 -9.45 9.55
CA THR A 303 27.56 -9.38 10.86
C THR A 303 28.58 -10.51 11.01
N ARG A 304 28.25 -11.73 10.56
CA ARG A 304 29.18 -12.88 10.50
C ARG A 304 30.35 -12.62 9.55
N LEU A 305 30.13 -11.90 8.45
CA LEU A 305 31.18 -11.48 7.52
C LEU A 305 32.04 -10.31 8.03
N GLY A 306 31.81 -9.83 9.26
CA GLY A 306 32.57 -8.74 9.88
C GLY A 306 32.14 -7.34 9.45
N ILE A 307 30.96 -7.19 8.83
CA ILE A 307 30.39 -5.90 8.43
C ILE A 307 29.34 -5.47 9.44
N ASP A 308 29.38 -4.19 9.85
CA ASP A 308 28.37 -3.60 10.71
C ASP A 308 27.03 -3.42 9.95
N ALA A 309 26.14 -4.39 10.12
CA ALA A 309 24.78 -4.36 9.59
C ALA A 309 23.73 -4.16 10.70
N ALA A 310 22.65 -3.46 10.39
CA ALA A 310 21.54 -3.26 11.33
C ALA A 310 20.17 -3.26 10.65
N PRO A 311 19.12 -3.83 11.31
CA PRO A 311 17.79 -3.92 10.73
C PRO A 311 16.95 -2.67 11.07
N VAL A 312 16.15 -2.20 10.11
CA VAL A 312 15.09 -1.21 10.35
C VAL A 312 13.80 -1.95 10.69
N ILE A 313 13.39 -1.90 11.96
CA ILE A 313 12.20 -2.63 12.46
C ILE A 313 11.16 -1.65 13.00
N GLY A 314 9.94 -1.75 12.48
CA GLY A 314 8.81 -0.94 12.95
C GLY A 314 8.31 -1.40 14.33
N HIS A 315 8.08 -0.45 15.23
CA HIS A 315 7.66 -0.70 16.62
C HIS A 315 6.39 -1.55 16.75
N SER A 316 5.37 -1.27 15.94
CA SER A 316 4.06 -1.95 15.99
C SER A 316 4.07 -3.41 15.56
N THR A 317 5.07 -3.84 14.80
CA THR A 317 5.18 -5.23 14.31
C THR A 317 6.14 -6.09 15.13
N ARG A 318 6.88 -5.47 16.06
CA ARG A 318 7.98 -6.11 16.78
C ARG A 318 7.53 -7.29 17.64
N GLU A 319 6.41 -7.16 18.35
CA GLU A 319 5.86 -8.24 19.19
C GLU A 319 5.50 -9.46 18.33
N ARG A 320 4.80 -9.26 17.22
CA ARG A 320 4.49 -10.32 16.25
C ARG A 320 5.75 -10.97 15.67
N ASN A 321 6.78 -10.18 15.36
CA ASN A 321 8.04 -10.70 14.82
C ASN A 321 8.81 -11.53 15.87
N LEU A 322 8.77 -11.11 17.14
CA LEU A 322 9.35 -11.85 18.27
C LEU A 322 8.64 -13.19 18.46
N GLU A 323 7.30 -13.21 18.48
CA GLU A 323 6.50 -14.44 18.55
C GLU A 323 6.80 -15.38 17.37
N ARG A 324 6.94 -14.84 16.15
CA ARG A 324 7.32 -15.62 14.97
C ARG A 324 8.72 -16.23 15.11
N LEU A 325 9.68 -15.50 15.68
CA LEU A 325 11.03 -16.02 15.91
C LEU A 325 11.04 -17.13 16.97
N HIS A 326 10.34 -16.96 18.09
CA HIS A 326 10.18 -18.04 19.08
C HIS A 326 9.53 -19.28 18.47
N ARG A 327 8.46 -19.11 17.67
CA ARG A 327 7.82 -20.24 16.98
C ARG A 327 8.77 -20.96 16.03
N ARG A 328 9.57 -20.22 15.25
CA ARG A 328 10.58 -20.80 14.35
C ARG A 328 11.63 -21.63 15.08
N MET A 329 12.07 -21.18 16.26
CA MET A 329 13.06 -21.91 17.06
C MET A 329 12.48 -23.18 17.67
N ALA A 330 11.25 -23.13 18.17
CA ALA A 330 10.54 -24.33 18.64
C ALA A 330 10.45 -25.38 17.51
N SER A 331 10.05 -24.97 16.31
CA SER A 331 10.04 -25.85 15.12
C SER A 331 11.43 -26.29 14.65
N ALA A 332 12.52 -25.71 15.17
CA ALA A 332 13.90 -26.12 14.85
C ALA A 332 14.46 -27.13 15.86
N GLY A 333 13.63 -27.65 16.78
CA GLY A 333 14.02 -28.64 17.79
C GLY A 333 14.44 -28.03 19.12
N ALA A 334 14.25 -26.73 19.33
CA ALA A 334 14.44 -26.09 20.63
C ALA A 334 13.13 -26.19 21.45
N ASP A 335 12.88 -27.34 22.07
CA ASP A 335 11.60 -27.64 22.74
C ASP A 335 11.31 -26.75 23.97
N THR A 336 12.33 -26.06 24.49
CA THR A 336 12.19 -25.17 25.65
C THR A 336 12.62 -23.75 25.32
N MET A 337 11.95 -22.75 25.90
CA MET A 337 12.27 -21.33 25.72
C MET A 337 13.72 -20.98 26.11
N LEU A 338 14.36 -21.77 26.97
CA LEU A 338 15.77 -21.59 27.33
C LEU A 338 16.74 -22.02 26.22
N GLY A 339 16.31 -22.93 25.34
CA GLY A 339 17.06 -23.32 24.15
C GLY A 339 16.90 -22.34 22.97
N HIS A 340 16.10 -21.29 23.15
CA HIS A 340 15.91 -20.26 22.12
C HIS A 340 17.05 -19.25 22.15
N ASP A 341 18.21 -19.66 21.64
CA ASP A 341 19.38 -18.79 21.42
C ASP A 341 19.52 -18.43 19.94
N HIS A 342 19.22 -17.18 19.58
CA HIS A 342 19.37 -16.67 18.21
C HIS A 342 19.77 -15.19 18.27
N PRO A 343 20.82 -14.75 17.54
CA PRO A 343 21.32 -13.37 17.57
C PRO A 343 20.25 -12.30 17.30
N SER A 344 19.31 -12.58 16.40
CA SER A 344 18.12 -11.76 16.13
C SER A 344 17.29 -11.34 17.35
N PHE A 345 17.33 -12.05 18.49
CA PHE A 345 16.64 -11.62 19.70
C PHE A 345 17.17 -10.29 20.26
N ASP A 346 18.44 -9.95 20.01
CA ASP A 346 19.02 -8.67 20.42
C ASP A 346 18.32 -7.49 19.76
N TYR A 347 17.87 -7.66 18.51
CA TYR A 347 17.12 -6.64 17.78
C TYR A 347 15.63 -6.63 18.11
N LEU A 348 15.09 -7.73 18.65
CA LEU A 348 13.67 -7.90 18.97
C LEU A 348 13.37 -7.83 20.47
N SER A 349 14.38 -7.62 21.32
CA SER A 349 14.26 -7.65 22.78
C SER A 349 13.06 -6.87 23.32
N SER A 350 12.31 -7.50 24.23
CA SER A 350 11.20 -6.91 24.97
C SER A 350 11.59 -6.44 26.37
N ALA A 351 12.85 -6.55 26.78
CA ALA A 351 13.28 -6.22 28.15
C ALA A 351 13.32 -4.70 28.37
N CYS A 352 12.53 -4.17 29.31
CA CYS A 352 12.60 -2.75 29.71
C CYS A 352 13.42 -2.60 31.00
N PRO A 353 14.57 -1.91 31.00
CA PRO A 353 15.32 -1.69 32.24
C PRO A 353 14.53 -0.90 33.30
N LEU A 354 13.62 -0.02 32.90
CA LEU A 354 12.75 0.72 33.83
C LEU A 354 11.75 -0.18 34.57
N ASP A 355 11.49 -1.41 34.10
CA ASP A 355 10.59 -2.32 34.82
C ASP A 355 11.11 -2.65 36.22
N ALA A 356 12.43 -2.68 36.41
CA ALA A 356 13.06 -2.92 37.72
C ALA A 356 12.86 -1.76 38.71
N LEU A 357 12.54 -0.55 38.22
CA LEU A 357 12.36 0.66 39.03
C LEU A 357 10.89 0.94 39.34
N ARG A 358 9.96 0.09 38.88
CA ARG A 358 8.52 0.24 39.15
C ARG A 358 8.22 -0.25 40.57
N GLY A 359 7.34 0.47 41.26
CA GLY A 359 6.86 0.06 42.58
C GLY A 359 6.15 -1.31 42.60
N LEU A 360 5.97 -1.87 43.80
CA LEU A 360 5.39 -3.22 44.04
C LEU A 360 3.99 -3.46 43.42
N GLU A 361 3.30 -2.39 43.00
CA GLU A 361 2.01 -2.46 42.29
C GLU A 361 2.15 -3.05 40.87
N ALA A 362 3.36 -3.09 40.32
CA ALA A 362 3.68 -3.64 39.00
C ALA A 362 3.81 -5.17 39.00
N ARG A 363 2.69 -5.89 38.92
CA ARG A 363 2.68 -7.37 38.92
C ARG A 363 3.14 -8.06 37.63
N ARG A 364 3.30 -7.32 36.53
CA ARG A 364 3.69 -7.85 35.22
C ARG A 364 4.68 -6.91 34.51
N PRO A 365 5.67 -7.46 33.79
CA PRO A 365 6.55 -6.67 32.92
C PRO A 365 5.75 -5.87 31.89
N LEU A 366 6.29 -4.72 31.48
CA LEU A 366 5.67 -3.91 30.42
C LEU A 366 5.75 -4.66 29.09
N ARG A 367 4.66 -4.68 28.33
CA ARG A 367 4.73 -5.09 26.93
C ARG A 367 5.62 -4.13 26.12
N ILE A 368 5.96 -4.53 24.89
CA ILE A 368 6.79 -3.70 24.00
C ILE A 368 6.14 -2.32 23.79
N SER A 369 4.83 -2.29 23.51
CA SER A 369 4.05 -1.06 23.29
C SER A 369 3.80 -0.21 24.53
N GLU A 370 4.03 -0.76 25.72
CA GLU A 370 3.69 -0.12 27.00
C GLU A 370 4.89 0.60 27.64
N ALA A 371 6.10 0.51 27.07
CA ALA A 371 7.25 1.19 27.66
C ALA A 371 7.16 2.71 27.52
N PRO A 372 7.47 3.45 28.60
CA PRO A 372 7.41 4.91 28.61
C PRO A 372 8.66 5.56 27.99
N CYS A 373 9.12 5.08 26.83
CA CYS A 373 10.38 5.54 26.22
C CYS A 373 10.37 7.04 25.87
N THR A 374 9.20 7.62 25.59
CA THR A 374 9.03 9.03 25.19
C THR A 374 7.91 9.74 25.98
N ALA A 375 7.41 9.13 27.04
CA ALA A 375 6.19 9.55 27.73
C ALA A 375 6.34 9.51 29.26
N LEU A 376 7.49 9.97 29.77
CA LEU A 376 7.70 10.22 31.20
C LEU A 376 7.24 11.64 31.55
N TYR A 377 6.49 11.77 32.65
CA TYR A 377 6.02 13.06 33.16
C TYR A 377 6.55 13.26 34.58
N PRO A 378 7.21 14.38 34.89
CA PRO A 378 7.70 14.62 36.24
C PRO A 378 6.51 14.70 37.22
N VAL A 379 6.64 14.04 38.37
CA VAL A 379 5.66 14.17 39.46
C VAL A 379 5.86 15.55 40.09
N GLN A 380 4.88 16.43 39.93
CA GLN A 380 4.89 17.70 40.66
C GLN A 380 4.55 17.41 42.13
N PRO A 381 5.40 17.81 43.10
CA PRO A 381 4.99 17.75 44.49
C PRO A 381 3.75 18.64 44.66
N LEU A 382 2.69 18.10 45.26
CA LEU A 382 1.61 18.96 45.76
C LEU A 382 2.28 19.99 46.68
N PRO A 383 1.96 21.29 46.58
CA PRO A 383 2.35 22.24 47.62
C PRO A 383 1.88 21.63 48.94
N SER A 384 2.82 21.42 49.86
CA SER A 384 2.52 20.94 51.20
C SER A 384 1.38 21.79 51.77
N ASP A 385 0.30 21.14 52.17
CA ASP A 385 -0.77 21.74 52.97
C ASP A 385 -0.14 22.34 54.23
N THR A 386 0.23 23.62 54.17
CA THR A 386 0.37 24.46 55.34
C THR A 386 -0.91 25.28 55.43
N ASP A 387 -1.73 24.92 56.43
CA ASP A 387 -2.72 25.73 57.11
C ASP A 387 -3.00 27.11 56.50
N ASP A 388 -4.09 27.22 55.75
CA ASP A 388 -4.87 28.47 55.69
C ASP A 388 -6.35 28.16 55.39
N LEU A 389 -6.90 27.24 56.18
CA LEU A 389 -8.32 27.23 56.48
C LEU A 389 -8.58 28.35 57.51
N LEU A 390 -8.69 29.61 57.07
CA LEU A 390 -9.53 30.69 57.65
C LEU A 390 -9.15 32.09 57.10
N GLY A 391 -9.92 32.57 56.13
CA GLY A 391 -10.39 33.96 56.06
C GLY A 391 -9.52 35.02 55.37
N LYS A 392 -10.01 35.55 54.25
CA LYS A 392 -10.62 36.90 54.19
C LYS A 392 -11.12 37.22 52.78
N THR A 393 -12.40 37.58 52.74
CA THR A 393 -13.05 38.32 51.67
C THR A 393 -12.28 39.60 51.36
N GLY A 394 -11.72 39.70 50.16
CA GLY A 394 -11.04 40.88 49.65
C GLY A 394 -11.25 41.00 48.14
N THR A 395 -12.17 41.87 47.76
CA THR A 395 -12.38 42.36 46.39
C THR A 395 -11.13 43.04 45.87
N GLY A 396 -10.57 42.57 44.75
CA GLY A 396 -9.42 43.20 44.12
C GLY A 396 -8.87 42.41 42.94
N THR A 397 -9.25 42.84 41.74
CA THR A 397 -8.68 42.57 40.41
C THR A 397 -7.23 42.05 40.38
N THR A 398 -7.07 40.77 40.04
CA THR A 398 -6.07 40.24 39.10
C THR A 398 -6.53 38.85 38.68
N ALA A 399 -7.16 38.75 37.51
CA ALA A 399 -7.48 37.47 36.88
C ALA A 399 -6.18 36.83 36.36
N GLY A 400 -5.43 36.23 37.29
CA GLY A 400 -4.36 35.30 36.98
C GLY A 400 -4.95 34.06 36.34
N SER A 401 -4.72 33.91 35.04
CA SER A 401 -4.87 32.67 34.29
C SER A 401 -4.37 31.49 35.12
N ARG A 402 -5.28 30.67 35.67
CA ARG A 402 -4.96 29.29 36.04
C ARG A 402 -4.76 28.52 34.74
N GLY A 403 -3.60 28.73 34.13
CA GLY A 403 -3.16 27.97 32.98
C GLY A 403 -3.16 26.50 33.33
N THR A 404 -3.91 25.72 32.57
CA THR A 404 -3.78 24.27 32.48
C THR A 404 -2.39 23.97 31.90
N GLY A 405 -1.36 24.04 32.76
CA GLY A 405 0.01 23.76 32.41
C GLY A 405 0.14 22.33 31.88
N ARG A 406 0.21 22.19 30.56
CA ARG A 406 0.40 20.91 29.88
C ARG A 406 1.72 20.32 30.37
N ARG A 407 1.67 19.23 31.14
CA ARG A 407 2.86 18.55 31.67
C ARG A 407 3.84 18.22 30.55
N THR A 408 5.10 18.60 30.72
CA THR A 408 6.17 18.39 29.73
C THR A 408 6.58 16.92 29.68
N ARG A 409 6.53 16.33 28.48
CA ARG A 409 6.96 14.95 28.22
C ARG A 409 8.49 14.89 28.19
N HIS A 410 9.04 13.84 28.80
CA HIS A 410 10.47 13.54 28.80
C HIS A 410 10.74 12.16 28.19
N GLY A 411 11.91 12.04 27.57
CA GLY A 411 12.46 10.78 27.07
C GLY A 411 13.10 9.98 28.18
N CYS A 412 13.11 8.65 28.03
CA CYS A 412 13.78 7.74 28.95
C CYS A 412 15.30 7.99 28.94
N PRO A 413 15.95 8.16 30.11
CA PRO A 413 17.38 8.42 30.16
C PRO A 413 18.20 7.17 29.83
N LEU A 414 17.66 5.98 30.06
CA LEU A 414 18.33 4.70 29.78
C LEU A 414 18.34 4.35 28.28
N TRP A 415 17.81 5.21 27.40
CA TRP A 415 17.58 4.91 25.99
C TRP A 415 18.87 4.50 25.26
N SER A 416 19.99 5.17 25.53
CA SER A 416 21.29 4.96 24.88
C SER A 416 21.96 3.63 25.25
N VAL A 417 21.49 2.94 26.30
CA VAL A 417 21.94 1.61 26.72
C VAL A 417 20.82 0.56 26.66
N CYS A 418 19.61 0.97 26.26
CA CYS A 418 18.43 0.12 26.32
C CYS A 418 18.49 -1.01 25.27
N PRO A 419 18.26 -2.28 25.67
CA PRO A 419 18.22 -3.41 24.74
C PRO A 419 17.02 -3.32 23.78
N ARG A 420 15.89 -2.74 24.20
CA ARG A 420 14.77 -2.45 23.27
C ARG A 420 15.20 -1.55 22.12
N HIS A 421 16.14 -0.64 22.31
CA HIS A 421 16.57 0.28 21.26
C HIS A 421 17.89 -0.12 20.59
N HIS A 422 18.37 -1.35 20.80
CA HIS A 422 19.61 -1.86 20.21
C HIS A 422 19.67 -1.66 18.68
N ALA A 423 18.61 -2.06 17.96
CA ALA A 423 18.53 -1.87 16.50
C ALA A 423 18.68 -0.39 16.08
N ALA A 424 17.93 0.52 16.73
CA ALA A 424 17.96 1.94 16.43
C ALA A 424 19.32 2.59 16.71
N ARG A 425 20.01 2.15 17.78
CA ARG A 425 21.37 2.59 18.10
C ARG A 425 22.37 2.13 17.05
N ARG A 426 22.36 0.83 16.70
CA ARG A 426 23.27 0.26 15.71
C ARG A 426 23.10 0.88 14.33
N LEU A 427 21.89 1.31 13.95
CA LEU A 427 21.65 1.99 12.68
C LEU A 427 22.47 3.27 12.51
N VAL A 428 22.88 3.96 13.58
CA VAL A 428 23.67 5.21 13.48
C VAL A 428 25.01 4.95 12.79
N ASP A 429 25.74 3.95 13.26
CA ASP A 429 27.09 3.61 12.80
C ASP A 429 27.12 2.51 11.73
N ALA A 430 26.03 1.77 11.54
CA ALA A 430 25.98 0.67 10.58
C ALA A 430 26.28 1.13 9.14
N GLN A 431 27.16 0.37 8.48
CA GLN A 431 27.50 0.50 7.06
C GLN A 431 26.38 -0.03 6.17
N ILE A 432 25.72 -1.11 6.59
CA ILE A 432 24.60 -1.72 5.86
C ILE A 432 23.31 -1.61 6.67
N TRP A 433 22.32 -0.95 6.08
CA TRP A 433 20.94 -0.95 6.57
C TRP A 433 20.16 -2.03 5.83
N VAL A 434 19.41 -2.85 6.56
CA VAL A 434 18.49 -3.80 5.94
C VAL A 434 17.08 -3.48 6.40
N ALA A 435 16.15 -3.34 5.45
CA ALA A 435 14.83 -2.83 5.75
C ALA A 435 13.76 -3.48 4.87
N THR A 436 12.52 -3.45 5.34
CA THR A 436 11.34 -3.71 4.50
C THR A 436 10.75 -2.40 3.97
N PRO A 437 10.03 -2.39 2.83
CA PRO A 437 9.37 -1.17 2.33
C PRO A 437 8.49 -0.51 3.38
N ALA A 438 7.68 -1.31 4.10
CA ALA A 438 6.82 -0.81 5.16
C ALA A 438 7.60 -0.17 6.32
N SER A 439 8.74 -0.77 6.71
CA SER A 439 9.58 -0.21 7.78
C SER A 439 10.19 1.14 7.40
N LEU A 440 10.65 1.32 6.15
CA LEU A 440 11.21 2.57 5.67
C LEU A 440 10.13 3.66 5.55
N VAL A 441 8.98 3.30 4.96
CA VAL A 441 7.89 4.25 4.71
C VAL A 441 7.25 4.71 6.01
N HIS A 442 6.85 3.79 6.88
CA HIS A 442 6.02 4.13 8.05
C HIS A 442 6.81 4.45 9.32
N SER A 443 8.06 4.03 9.47
CA SER A 443 8.81 4.24 10.72
C SER A 443 9.55 5.59 10.71
N GLY A 444 9.32 6.39 11.75
CA GLY A 444 10.07 7.63 12.03
C GLY A 444 11.38 7.34 12.78
N LEU A 445 12.37 8.22 12.64
CA LEU A 445 13.53 8.19 13.53
C LEU A 445 13.10 8.46 14.99
N PRO A 446 13.67 7.76 15.98
CA PRO A 446 13.35 7.99 17.39
C PRO A 446 13.62 9.45 17.81
N LEU A 447 12.64 10.07 18.48
CA LEU A 447 12.75 11.47 18.95
C LEU A 447 13.87 11.68 19.98
N VAL A 448 14.29 10.61 20.67
CA VAL A 448 15.43 10.65 21.61
C VAL A 448 16.76 10.75 20.87
N LEU A 449 16.85 10.22 19.64
CA LEU A 449 18.04 10.34 18.80
C LEU A 449 18.09 11.67 18.04
N GLN A 450 16.95 12.11 17.53
CA GLN A 450 16.88 13.22 16.60
C GLN A 450 15.70 14.15 16.91
N SER A 451 15.99 15.46 16.94
CA SER A 451 14.95 16.49 17.12
C SER A 451 14.14 16.72 15.83
N GLU A 452 14.78 16.58 14.68
CA GLU A 452 14.18 16.68 13.36
C GLU A 452 13.24 15.49 13.10
N ARG A 453 12.00 15.78 12.74
CA ARG A 453 11.01 14.77 12.35
C ARG A 453 11.35 14.22 10.98
N LEU A 454 12.08 13.10 10.94
CA LEU A 454 12.51 12.42 9.74
C LEU A 454 12.07 10.96 9.74
N ARG A 455 11.85 10.36 8.57
CA ARG A 455 11.56 8.92 8.43
C ARG A 455 12.75 8.15 7.91
N HIS A 456 12.76 6.84 8.17
CA HIS A 456 13.86 5.98 7.74
C HIS A 456 14.06 5.96 6.23
N LEU A 457 13.01 6.07 5.40
CA LEU A 457 13.16 6.14 3.94
C LEU A 457 13.99 7.36 3.51
N GLU A 458 13.61 8.55 3.98
CA GLU A 458 14.33 9.77 3.64
C GLU A 458 15.74 9.78 4.25
N ALA A 459 15.90 9.26 5.47
CA ALA A 459 17.23 9.09 6.07
C ALA A 459 18.11 8.15 5.23
N ALA A 460 17.57 7.03 4.76
CA ALA A 460 18.28 6.09 3.90
C ALA A 460 18.71 6.73 2.58
N CYS A 461 17.83 7.49 1.92
CA CYS A 461 18.15 8.19 0.68
C CYS A 461 19.21 9.28 0.88
N ARG A 462 19.23 9.93 2.05
CA ARG A 462 20.22 10.98 2.35
C ARG A 462 21.60 10.46 2.75
N LEU A 463 21.65 9.29 3.40
CA LEU A 463 22.85 8.78 4.06
C LEU A 463 23.54 7.67 3.27
N SER A 464 22.84 7.01 2.34
CA SER A 464 23.38 5.88 1.57
C SER A 464 23.97 6.36 0.26
N ASP A 465 25.07 5.73 -0.17
CA ASP A 465 25.63 5.89 -1.52
C ASP A 465 24.92 4.95 -2.51
N LEU A 466 24.42 3.81 -2.02
CA LEU A 466 23.72 2.79 -2.81
C LEU A 466 22.47 2.28 -2.07
N VAL A 467 21.34 2.20 -2.77
CA VAL A 467 20.11 1.54 -2.31
C VAL A 467 19.81 0.37 -3.24
N ILE A 468 19.79 -0.85 -2.71
CA ILE A 468 19.44 -2.04 -3.48
C ILE A 468 18.02 -2.46 -3.11
N VAL A 469 17.12 -2.51 -4.08
CA VAL A 469 15.74 -2.96 -3.89
C VAL A 469 15.57 -4.34 -4.51
N ASP A 470 15.49 -5.37 -3.67
CA ASP A 470 15.21 -6.73 -4.11
C ASP A 470 13.70 -6.94 -4.30
N GLU A 471 13.34 -7.83 -5.23
CA GLU A 471 11.96 -8.04 -5.70
C GLU A 471 11.21 -6.72 -5.97
N ALA A 472 11.82 -5.81 -6.76
CA ALA A 472 11.31 -4.44 -7.00
C ALA A 472 9.84 -4.39 -7.45
N ASP A 473 9.38 -5.38 -8.21
CA ASP A 473 7.98 -5.53 -8.64
C ASP A 473 7.02 -5.83 -7.46
N ARG A 474 7.47 -6.61 -6.47
CA ARG A 474 6.72 -6.82 -5.21
C ARG A 474 6.72 -5.55 -4.37
N VAL A 475 7.85 -4.86 -4.27
CA VAL A 475 7.96 -3.61 -3.53
C VAL A 475 7.00 -2.56 -4.10
N GLN A 476 6.89 -2.43 -5.42
CA GLN A 476 5.89 -1.59 -6.09
C GLN A 476 4.46 -1.89 -5.61
N MET A 477 4.06 -3.17 -5.59
CA MET A 477 2.71 -3.55 -5.13
C MET A 477 2.51 -3.24 -3.63
N GLN A 478 3.54 -3.42 -2.80
CA GLN A 478 3.47 -3.06 -1.38
C GLN A 478 3.31 -1.56 -1.19
N LEU A 479 4.00 -0.75 -1.99
CA LEU A 479 3.88 0.71 -1.96
C LEU A 479 2.48 1.15 -2.40
N ASP A 480 1.94 0.62 -3.50
CA ASP A 480 0.56 0.91 -3.91
C ASP A 480 -0.46 0.67 -2.77
N ARG A 481 -0.33 -0.46 -2.06
CA ARG A 481 -1.19 -0.78 -0.91
C ARG A 481 -0.95 0.15 0.28
N ALA A 482 0.29 0.57 0.53
CA ALA A 482 0.62 1.52 1.59
C ALA A 482 0.00 2.91 1.36
N PHE A 483 -0.16 3.32 0.10
CA PHE A 483 -0.79 4.58 -0.30
C PHE A 483 -2.29 4.47 -0.63
N ALA A 484 -2.83 3.25 -0.56
CA ALA A 484 -4.25 2.96 -0.69
C ALA A 484 -4.73 1.93 0.37
N PRO A 485 -4.64 2.25 1.69
CA PRO A 485 -4.99 1.32 2.74
C PRO A 485 -6.49 0.97 2.71
N ALA A 486 -6.79 -0.30 2.99
CA ALA A 486 -8.14 -0.84 3.18
C ALA A 486 -8.29 -1.39 4.62
N THR A 487 -9.45 -1.17 5.24
CA THR A 487 -9.74 -1.52 6.64
C THR A 487 -11.19 -1.98 6.79
N THR A 488 -11.45 -2.89 7.72
CA THR A 488 -12.82 -3.23 8.14
C THR A 488 -13.36 -2.11 9.05
N LEU A 489 -14.34 -1.35 8.53
CA LEU A 489 -15.04 -0.30 9.27
C LEU A 489 -15.86 -0.93 10.41
N ALA A 490 -16.67 -1.94 10.07
CA ALA A 490 -17.51 -2.69 10.99
C ALA A 490 -17.60 -4.17 10.57
N GLY A 491 -17.55 -5.08 11.55
CA GLY A 491 -17.56 -6.53 11.34
C GLY A 491 -17.55 -7.28 12.67
N GLN A 492 -17.25 -8.59 12.65
CA GLN A 492 -17.12 -9.36 13.89
C GLN A 492 -15.88 -8.94 14.69
N SER A 493 -16.04 -8.76 16.00
CA SER A 493 -14.94 -8.52 16.93
C SER A 493 -13.89 -9.65 16.81
N PRO A 494 -12.57 -9.34 16.77
CA PRO A 494 -11.92 -8.07 17.12
C PRO A 494 -11.63 -7.11 15.94
N ASN A 495 -12.14 -7.38 14.73
CA ASN A 495 -11.67 -6.70 13.51
C ASN A 495 -12.45 -5.41 13.15
N SER A 496 -13.23 -4.86 14.08
CA SER A 496 -14.04 -3.66 13.86
C SER A 496 -13.31 -2.40 14.34
N TRP A 497 -12.82 -1.60 13.40
CA TRP A 497 -12.06 -0.38 13.73
C TRP A 497 -12.95 0.70 14.36
N LEU A 498 -14.19 0.87 13.87
CA LEU A 498 -15.10 1.89 14.38
C LEU A 498 -15.47 1.64 15.84
N ASP A 499 -15.71 0.38 16.21
CA ASP A 499 -16.07 0.00 17.58
C ASP A 499 -14.91 0.25 18.55
N GLU A 500 -13.67 0.02 18.10
CA GLU A 500 -12.48 0.31 18.89
C GLU A 500 -12.32 1.82 19.15
N VAL A 501 -12.46 2.64 18.11
CA VAL A 501 -12.35 4.11 18.23
C VAL A 501 -13.48 4.66 19.10
N ALA A 502 -14.72 4.22 18.88
CA ALA A 502 -15.87 4.63 19.67
C ALA A 502 -15.70 4.23 21.15
N GLY A 503 -15.25 2.99 21.41
CA GLY A 503 -14.96 2.52 22.77
C GLY A 503 -13.88 3.35 23.48
N HIS A 504 -12.77 3.64 22.79
CA HIS A 504 -11.69 4.45 23.35
C HIS A 504 -12.10 5.90 23.58
N LYS A 505 -12.86 6.50 22.65
CA LYS A 505 -13.42 7.85 22.79
C LYS A 505 -14.23 7.96 24.08
N VAL A 506 -15.15 7.02 24.31
CA VAL A 506 -16.02 7.03 25.50
C VAL A 506 -15.20 6.95 26.79
N ALA A 507 -14.19 6.07 26.83
CA ALA A 507 -13.32 5.91 27.99
C ALA A 507 -12.53 7.19 28.32
N GLU A 508 -11.88 7.82 27.34
CA GLU A 508 -11.04 9.01 27.57
C GLU A 508 -11.87 10.27 27.88
N LEU A 509 -13.05 10.43 27.25
CA LEU A 509 -13.97 11.52 27.58
C LEU A 509 -14.53 11.37 29.00
N ALA A 510 -14.86 10.15 29.43
CA ALA A 510 -15.31 9.90 30.80
C ALA A 510 -14.21 10.24 31.83
N ARG A 511 -12.95 9.92 31.52
CA ARG A 511 -11.80 10.11 32.41
C ARG A 511 -11.56 11.56 32.84
N ARG A 512 -11.76 12.53 31.95
CA ARG A 512 -11.55 13.96 32.26
C ARG A 512 -12.86 14.73 32.44
N GLY A 513 -13.95 14.03 32.72
CA GLY A 513 -15.27 14.67 32.89
C GLY A 513 -15.72 15.45 31.66
N ARG A 514 -15.32 15.01 30.46
CA ARG A 514 -15.60 15.64 29.16
C ARG A 514 -15.06 17.06 28.96
N LEU A 515 -14.13 17.52 29.81
CA LEU A 515 -13.49 18.83 29.66
C LEU A 515 -12.81 19.01 28.29
N GLN A 516 -12.40 17.92 27.61
CA GLN A 516 -11.80 18.00 26.28
C GLN A 516 -12.76 18.53 25.21
N LEU A 517 -14.08 18.40 25.39
CA LEU A 517 -15.09 18.93 24.44
C LEU A 517 -15.13 20.46 24.41
N SER A 518 -14.45 21.14 25.35
CA SER A 518 -14.27 22.60 25.26
C SER A 518 -13.41 23.04 24.06
N ALA A 519 -12.64 22.12 23.46
CA ALA A 519 -11.93 22.36 22.21
C ALA A 519 -12.81 21.99 21.02
N GLU A 520 -13.05 22.95 20.12
CA GLU A 520 -13.89 22.80 18.93
C GLU A 520 -13.49 21.59 18.07
N ASP A 521 -12.18 21.39 17.80
CA ASP A 521 -11.67 20.24 17.04
C ASP A 521 -12.08 18.88 17.67
N VAL A 522 -12.14 18.80 19.01
CA VAL A 522 -12.48 17.57 19.74
C VAL A 522 -13.98 17.33 19.73
N ASP A 523 -14.78 18.38 19.85
CA ASP A 523 -16.23 18.30 19.75
C ASP A 523 -16.68 17.91 18.33
N ASP A 524 -16.15 18.59 17.31
CA ASP A 524 -16.37 18.29 15.90
C ASP A 524 -16.00 16.85 15.53
N TRP A 525 -14.85 16.38 16.02
CA TRP A 525 -14.42 15.01 15.78
C TRP A 525 -15.32 14.02 16.51
N THR A 526 -15.74 14.32 17.74
CA THR A 526 -16.67 13.48 18.52
C THR A 526 -18.01 13.33 17.79
N GLY A 527 -18.59 14.44 17.34
CA GLY A 527 -19.82 14.44 16.54
C GLY A 527 -19.68 13.71 15.20
N ALA A 528 -18.51 13.80 14.56
CA ALA A 528 -18.21 13.00 13.37
C ALA A 528 -18.19 11.49 13.66
N VAL A 529 -17.56 11.05 14.77
CA VAL A 529 -17.57 9.64 15.20
C VAL A 529 -19.00 9.15 15.44
N ASP A 530 -19.81 9.91 16.17
CA ASP A 530 -21.20 9.51 16.48
C ASP A 530 -22.06 9.40 15.22
N THR A 531 -21.88 10.32 14.26
CA THR A 531 -22.59 10.25 12.97
C THR A 531 -22.12 9.07 12.13
N VAL A 532 -20.82 8.76 12.12
CA VAL A 532 -20.26 7.59 11.43
C VAL A 532 -20.83 6.30 12.02
N SER A 533 -20.85 6.15 13.35
CA SER A 533 -21.48 5.02 14.03
C SER A 533 -22.94 4.86 13.66
N ALA A 534 -23.74 5.93 13.78
CA ALA A 534 -25.15 5.89 13.41
C ALA A 534 -25.36 5.53 11.93
N ALA A 535 -24.63 6.15 11.01
CA ALA A 535 -24.75 5.89 9.57
C ALA A 535 -24.34 4.44 9.23
N THR A 536 -23.26 3.94 9.83
CA THR A 536 -22.80 2.55 9.65
C THR A 536 -23.85 1.55 10.11
N ASP A 537 -24.43 1.72 11.30
CA ASP A 537 -25.48 0.83 11.81
C ASP A 537 -26.71 0.82 10.90
N ARG A 538 -27.11 2.00 10.39
CA ARG A 538 -28.24 2.13 9.46
C ARG A 538 -27.96 1.45 8.13
N LEU A 539 -26.78 1.63 7.54
CA LEU A 539 -26.36 0.93 6.32
C LEU A 539 -26.36 -0.58 6.55
N TYR A 540 -25.77 -1.04 7.65
CA TYR A 540 -25.68 -2.45 7.99
C TYR A 540 -27.08 -3.08 8.11
N SER A 541 -28.00 -2.39 8.78
CA SER A 541 -29.40 -2.80 8.88
C SER A 541 -30.14 -2.84 7.54
N LEU A 542 -29.88 -1.89 6.63
CA LEU A 542 -30.46 -1.89 5.28
C LEU A 542 -29.93 -3.05 4.43
N LEU A 543 -28.61 -3.29 4.49
CA LEU A 543 -27.96 -4.34 3.69
C LEU A 543 -28.35 -5.74 4.17
N ILE A 544 -28.46 -5.97 5.48
CA ILE A 544 -28.96 -7.26 6.01
C ILE A 544 -30.45 -7.43 5.71
N GLY A 545 -31.25 -6.38 5.95
CA GLY A 545 -32.71 -6.45 5.87
C GLY A 545 -33.28 -6.48 4.45
N THR A 546 -32.51 -6.15 3.41
CA THR A 546 -33.02 -6.03 2.03
C THR A 546 -32.09 -6.73 1.01
N PRO A 547 -32.32 -8.03 0.73
CA PRO A 547 -31.55 -8.79 -0.26
C PRO A 547 -31.43 -8.15 -1.66
N PRO A 548 -32.48 -7.51 -2.22
CA PRO A 548 -32.36 -6.80 -3.51
C PRO A 548 -31.36 -5.65 -3.50
N LEU A 549 -31.22 -4.91 -2.39
CA LEU A 549 -30.20 -3.86 -2.26
C LEU A 549 -28.80 -4.45 -2.30
N ARG A 550 -28.60 -5.62 -1.68
CA ARG A 550 -27.33 -6.36 -1.77
C ARG A 550 -26.97 -6.67 -3.21
N SER A 551 -27.91 -7.22 -3.99
CA SER A 551 -27.66 -7.50 -5.41
C SER A 551 -27.40 -6.24 -6.27
N TRP A 552 -27.87 -5.07 -5.82
CA TRP A 552 -27.63 -3.79 -6.48
C TRP A 552 -26.23 -3.24 -6.17
N ILE A 553 -25.74 -3.44 -4.94
CA ILE A 553 -24.39 -3.02 -4.53
C ILE A 553 -23.29 -4.06 -4.81
N THR A 554 -23.61 -5.29 -5.21
CA THR A 554 -22.65 -6.39 -5.45
C THR A 554 -21.73 -6.20 -6.65
N VAL A 555 -21.71 -5.04 -7.30
CA VAL A 555 -20.52 -4.65 -8.07
C VAL A 555 -19.46 -4.33 -7.03
N ASP A 556 -18.34 -5.07 -7.01
CA ASP A 556 -17.45 -5.32 -5.87
C ASP A 556 -17.08 -4.15 -4.94
N TYR A 557 -17.29 -2.90 -5.37
CA TYR A 557 -17.07 -1.66 -4.60
C TYR A 557 -18.08 -0.57 -4.93
N PHE A 558 -18.39 0.26 -3.94
CA PHE A 558 -19.27 1.42 -4.12
C PHE A 558 -18.82 2.62 -3.30
N ASN A 559 -19.17 3.82 -3.75
CA ASN A 559 -19.04 5.08 -3.01
C ASN A 559 -20.27 5.95 -3.27
N ALA A 560 -20.38 7.10 -2.59
CA ALA A 560 -21.53 7.98 -2.72
C ALA A 560 -21.75 8.47 -4.16
N TRP A 561 -20.67 8.71 -4.91
CA TRP A 561 -20.73 9.10 -6.33
C TRP A 561 -21.22 7.94 -7.22
N THR A 562 -20.69 6.73 -7.07
CA THR A 562 -21.09 5.59 -7.92
C THR A 562 -22.54 5.20 -7.69
N LEU A 563 -23.03 5.25 -6.44
CA LEU A 563 -24.45 5.01 -6.16
C LEU A 563 -25.34 6.10 -6.79
N GLN A 564 -24.91 7.36 -6.75
CA GLN A 564 -25.59 8.46 -7.44
C GLN A 564 -25.63 8.25 -8.97
N GLU A 565 -24.51 7.85 -9.58
CA GLU A 565 -24.48 7.50 -11.02
C GLU A 565 -25.42 6.35 -11.34
N TRP A 566 -25.44 5.29 -10.53
CA TRP A 566 -26.34 4.15 -10.74
C TRP A 566 -27.81 4.52 -10.56
N LEU A 567 -28.13 5.44 -9.64
CA LEU A 567 -29.47 6.02 -9.52
C LEU A 567 -29.85 6.77 -10.79
N ILE A 568 -28.98 7.66 -11.27
CA ILE A 568 -29.21 8.42 -12.50
C ILE A 568 -29.37 7.47 -13.71
N TRP A 569 -28.53 6.44 -13.83
CA TRP A 569 -28.66 5.43 -14.89
C TRP A 569 -29.98 4.66 -14.80
N SER A 570 -30.44 4.38 -13.58
CA SER A 570 -31.73 3.71 -13.37
C SER A 570 -32.92 4.61 -13.70
N TRP A 571 -32.81 5.91 -13.49
CA TRP A 571 -33.85 6.90 -13.75
C TRP A 571 -33.88 7.36 -15.23
N PHE A 572 -32.72 7.36 -15.90
CA PHE A 572 -32.54 7.82 -17.28
C PHE A 572 -31.76 6.80 -18.14
N PRO A 573 -32.27 5.57 -18.34
CA PRO A 573 -31.56 4.51 -19.06
C PRO A 573 -31.34 4.83 -20.56
N ASP A 574 -32.21 5.63 -21.15
CA ASP A 574 -32.21 6.03 -22.57
C ASP A 574 -31.11 7.06 -22.90
N LEU A 575 -30.63 7.80 -21.90
CA LEU A 575 -29.62 8.84 -22.06
C LEU A 575 -28.20 8.36 -21.69
N THR A 576 -28.08 7.23 -20.99
CA THR A 576 -26.85 6.86 -20.27
C THR A 576 -26.12 5.62 -20.83
N GLN A 577 -26.74 4.78 -21.68
CA GLN A 577 -26.07 3.61 -22.25
C GLN A 577 -25.12 3.95 -23.42
N PRO A 578 -23.81 3.63 -23.33
CA PRO A 578 -22.88 3.73 -24.45
C PRO A 578 -22.90 2.42 -25.25
N GLY A 579 -23.46 2.44 -26.47
CA GLY A 579 -23.22 1.37 -27.47
C GLY A 579 -24.36 0.36 -27.75
N GLY A 580 -25.62 0.66 -27.42
CA GLY A 580 -26.75 -0.12 -27.92
C GLY A 580 -26.94 0.13 -29.42
N GLN A 581 -26.88 -0.94 -30.23
CA GLN A 581 -27.20 -0.93 -31.67
C GLN A 581 -28.43 -0.07 -31.93
N ALA A 582 -28.33 0.79 -32.96
CA ALA A 582 -29.45 1.52 -33.52
C ALA A 582 -30.50 0.52 -34.06
N THR A 583 -31.32 -0.02 -33.16
CA THR A 583 -32.57 -0.67 -33.54
C THR A 583 -33.49 0.42 -34.06
N THR A 584 -33.51 0.49 -35.39
CA THR A 584 -34.56 1.04 -36.24
C THR A 584 -34.97 2.50 -35.98
N ALA A 585 -34.68 3.32 -36.99
CA ALA A 585 -35.17 4.67 -37.17
C ALA A 585 -36.66 4.80 -36.79
N MET A 586 -36.93 5.33 -35.61
CA MET A 586 -38.17 5.98 -35.25
C MET A 586 -37.81 7.29 -34.54
N SER A 587 -38.23 8.41 -35.14
CA SER A 587 -38.27 9.79 -34.63
C SER A 587 -37.40 10.13 -33.41
N VAL A 588 -36.42 11.04 -33.58
CA VAL A 588 -35.81 11.78 -32.46
C VAL A 588 -36.94 12.39 -31.62
N PRO A 589 -37.17 11.97 -30.36
CA PRO A 589 -38.30 12.49 -29.59
C PRO A 589 -38.04 13.95 -29.24
N ALA A 590 -39.04 14.81 -29.44
CA ALA A 590 -39.03 16.23 -29.07
C ALA A 590 -38.84 16.51 -27.55
N GLY A 591 -38.55 15.50 -26.74
CA GLY A 591 -38.30 15.58 -25.29
C GLY A 591 -36.89 15.18 -24.83
N ARG A 592 -35.99 14.74 -25.72
CA ARG A 592 -34.63 14.31 -25.31
C ARG A 592 -33.82 15.44 -24.66
N ALA A 593 -33.88 16.64 -25.22
CA ALA A 593 -33.18 17.81 -24.67
C ALA A 593 -33.75 18.24 -23.30
N GLN A 594 -35.06 18.16 -23.10
CA GLN A 594 -35.70 18.45 -21.83
C GLN A 594 -35.37 17.41 -20.76
N ARG A 595 -35.35 16.11 -21.14
CA ARG A 595 -34.96 15.00 -20.27
C ARG A 595 -33.47 15.08 -19.90
N GLN A 596 -32.61 15.50 -20.84
CA GLN A 596 -31.21 15.81 -20.59
C GLN A 596 -31.05 16.97 -19.58
N ALA A 597 -31.75 18.09 -19.79
CA ALA A 597 -31.71 19.22 -18.88
C ALA A 597 -32.20 18.86 -17.45
N ARG A 598 -33.20 17.98 -17.35
CA ARG A 598 -33.65 17.42 -16.06
C ARG A 598 -32.57 16.56 -15.40
N MET A 599 -31.92 15.68 -16.17
CA MET A 599 -30.80 14.87 -15.68
C MET A 599 -29.66 15.76 -15.17
N ASP A 600 -29.30 16.80 -15.92
CA ASP A 600 -28.25 17.76 -15.56
C ASP A 600 -28.61 18.54 -14.27
N HIS A 601 -29.87 18.96 -14.13
CA HIS A 601 -30.37 19.62 -12.92
C HIS A 601 -30.31 18.71 -11.69
N LEU A 602 -30.83 17.48 -11.81
CA LEU A 602 -30.80 16.47 -10.76
C LEU A 602 -29.35 16.15 -10.34
N GLN A 603 -28.45 16.00 -11.32
CA GLN A 603 -27.05 15.74 -11.07
C GLN A 603 -26.42 16.89 -10.27
N ALA A 604 -26.74 18.15 -10.59
CA ALA A 604 -26.27 19.31 -9.85
C ALA A 604 -26.81 19.34 -8.40
N VAL A 605 -28.09 18.99 -8.18
CA VAL A 605 -28.69 18.89 -6.83
C VAL A 605 -27.98 17.82 -6.00
N LEU A 606 -27.82 16.61 -6.55
CA LEU A 606 -27.17 15.50 -5.87
C LEU A 606 -25.67 15.77 -5.64
N ASP A 607 -25.00 16.46 -6.55
CA ASP A 607 -23.61 16.91 -6.38
C ASP A 607 -23.49 17.92 -5.22
N GLN A 608 -24.37 18.92 -5.16
CA GLN A 608 -24.37 19.90 -4.08
C GLN A 608 -24.68 19.29 -2.71
N PHE A 609 -25.59 18.30 -2.66
CA PHE A 609 -25.91 17.54 -1.45
C PHE A 609 -24.74 16.65 -1.01
N ARG A 610 -24.18 15.83 -1.92
CA ARG A 610 -23.04 14.94 -1.59
C ARG A 610 -21.85 15.72 -1.05
N ASP A 611 -21.65 16.93 -1.57
CA ASP A 611 -20.61 17.85 -1.17
C ASP A 611 -20.74 18.35 0.28
N ASP A 612 -21.97 18.41 0.81
CA ASP A 612 -22.25 18.78 2.20
C ASP A 612 -23.60 18.19 2.67
N PRO A 613 -23.63 16.89 3.02
CA PRO A 613 -24.88 16.16 3.19
C PRO A 613 -25.60 16.44 4.52
N LEU A 614 -24.99 17.26 5.38
CA LEU A 614 -25.42 17.49 6.76
C LEU A 614 -25.47 18.97 7.14
N GLU A 615 -25.14 19.88 6.22
CA GLU A 615 -25.12 21.33 6.46
C GLU A 615 -25.94 22.05 5.37
N GLU A 616 -26.85 22.92 5.82
CA GLU A 616 -27.68 23.72 4.92
C GLU A 616 -26.90 24.88 4.32
N LYS A 617 -27.19 25.20 3.05
CA LYS A 617 -26.58 26.34 2.34
C LYS A 617 -27.61 27.42 2.07
N THR A 618 -27.16 28.67 2.08
CA THR A 618 -27.98 29.81 1.65
C THR A 618 -28.03 29.86 0.12
N PRO A 619 -29.22 30.03 -0.50
CA PRO A 619 -29.34 30.22 -1.94
C PRO A 619 -28.52 31.43 -2.42
N ARG A 620 -27.89 31.32 -3.59
CA ARG A 620 -27.08 32.43 -4.15
C ARG A 620 -27.94 33.62 -4.60
N ASP A 621 -29.11 33.32 -5.16
CA ASP A 621 -30.11 34.27 -5.64
C ASP A 621 -31.50 33.62 -5.69
N ASP A 622 -32.53 34.40 -6.03
CA ASP A 622 -33.92 33.91 -6.17
C ASP A 622 -34.11 32.93 -7.35
N ALA A 623 -33.12 32.81 -8.24
CA ALA A 623 -33.14 31.89 -9.39
C ALA A 623 -32.50 30.53 -9.06
N ASP A 624 -31.81 30.39 -7.92
CA ASP A 624 -31.16 29.17 -7.46
C ASP A 624 -32.18 28.11 -7.02
N ARG A 625 -32.56 27.27 -7.97
CA ARG A 625 -33.43 26.11 -7.74
C ARG A 625 -32.69 24.90 -7.16
N ILE A 626 -31.35 24.91 -7.16
CA ILE A 626 -30.54 23.74 -6.78
C ILE A 626 -30.38 23.69 -5.26
N THR A 627 -30.05 24.83 -4.64
CA THR A 627 -29.80 24.91 -3.20
C THR A 627 -31.00 24.48 -2.33
N PRO A 628 -32.24 24.94 -2.59
CA PRO A 628 -33.41 24.51 -1.82
C PRO A 628 -33.67 23.00 -1.93
N ALA A 629 -33.51 22.42 -3.12
CA ALA A 629 -33.68 20.98 -3.33
C ALA A 629 -32.60 20.18 -2.59
N ALA A 630 -31.34 20.64 -2.62
CA ALA A 630 -30.25 20.02 -1.86
C ALA A 630 -30.49 20.09 -0.34
N ASN A 631 -30.94 21.24 0.19
CA ASN A 631 -31.28 21.38 1.61
C ASN A 631 -32.42 20.43 2.04
N ALA A 632 -33.41 20.18 1.18
CA ALA A 632 -34.44 19.19 1.44
C ALA A 632 -33.86 17.77 1.63
N LEU A 633 -32.82 17.42 0.87
CA LEU A 633 -32.08 16.15 1.03
C LEU A 633 -31.27 16.12 2.32
N VAL A 634 -30.66 17.24 2.73
CA VAL A 634 -29.95 17.37 4.02
C VAL A 634 -30.91 17.08 5.18
N HIS A 635 -32.07 17.73 5.22
CA HIS A 635 -33.07 17.49 6.26
C HIS A 635 -33.58 16.05 6.30
N LEU A 636 -33.82 15.44 5.13
CA LEU A 636 -34.24 14.05 5.02
C LEU A 636 -33.15 13.11 5.56
N THR A 637 -31.89 13.38 5.24
CA THR A 637 -30.74 12.58 5.69
C THR A 637 -30.57 12.63 7.20
N LEU A 638 -30.68 13.81 7.81
CA LEU A 638 -30.65 13.97 9.27
C LEU A 638 -31.77 13.17 9.96
N GLN A 639 -32.97 13.15 9.38
CA GLN A 639 -34.08 12.34 9.88
C GLN A 639 -33.82 10.84 9.73
N LEU A 640 -33.28 10.39 8.59
CA LEU A 640 -32.96 8.98 8.36
C LEU A 640 -31.89 8.44 9.32
N LEU A 641 -30.93 9.28 9.74
CA LEU A 641 -29.89 8.90 10.68
C LEU A 641 -30.43 8.71 12.11
N HIS A 642 -31.22 9.67 12.60
CA HIS A 642 -31.56 9.78 14.03
C HIS A 642 -32.97 9.35 14.40
N ALA A 643 -33.93 9.34 13.46
CA ALA A 643 -35.31 8.97 13.77
C ALA A 643 -35.50 7.46 13.88
N ASP A 644 -36.51 7.04 14.64
CA ASP A 644 -36.99 5.67 14.62
C ASP A 644 -37.60 5.32 13.25
N ARG A 645 -37.52 4.05 12.85
CA ARG A 645 -38.10 3.54 11.59
C ARG A 645 -39.64 3.55 11.64
N GLY A 646 -40.22 4.74 11.64
CA GLY A 646 -41.66 4.97 11.55
C GLY A 646 -42.15 5.00 10.11
N SER A 647 -43.46 4.80 9.92
CA SER A 647 -44.14 4.97 8.63
C SER A 647 -43.98 6.39 8.06
N GLN A 648 -43.88 7.40 8.94
CA GLN A 648 -43.79 8.82 8.56
C GLN A 648 -42.48 9.18 7.83
N VAL A 649 -41.32 8.70 8.30
CA VAL A 649 -40.02 8.98 7.66
C VAL A 649 -39.97 8.34 6.26
N ARG A 650 -40.46 7.10 6.13
CA ARG A 650 -40.59 6.45 4.82
C ARG A 650 -41.57 7.15 3.89
N GLN A 651 -42.67 7.69 4.42
CA GLN A 651 -43.60 8.50 3.61
C GLN A 651 -42.91 9.78 3.10
N ARG A 652 -42.14 10.45 3.95
CA ARG A 652 -41.40 11.66 3.56
C ARG A 652 -40.29 11.37 2.55
N LEU A 653 -39.55 10.27 2.69
CA LEU A 653 -38.59 9.78 1.69
C LEU A 653 -39.26 9.63 0.31
N ARG A 654 -40.45 9.03 0.26
CA ARG A 654 -41.21 8.88 -0.99
C ARG A 654 -41.64 10.22 -1.57
N THR A 655 -42.14 11.14 -0.73
CA THR A 655 -42.54 12.48 -1.18
C THR A 655 -41.37 13.24 -1.78
N VAL A 656 -40.24 13.30 -1.07
CA VAL A 656 -39.03 13.98 -1.56
C VAL A 656 -38.52 13.34 -2.85
N LEU A 657 -38.54 12.01 -2.96
CA LEU A 657 -38.15 11.33 -4.19
C LEU A 657 -39.06 11.69 -5.37
N ARG A 658 -40.39 11.73 -5.18
CA ARG A 658 -41.36 12.10 -6.22
C ARG A 658 -41.18 13.53 -6.69
N ASP A 659 -40.96 14.45 -5.75
CA ASP A 659 -40.72 15.86 -6.07
C ASP A 659 -39.40 16.01 -6.85
N LEU A 660 -38.35 15.30 -6.43
CA LEU A 660 -37.03 15.34 -7.05
C LEU A 660 -37.01 14.81 -8.49
N VAL A 661 -37.83 13.79 -8.79
CA VAL A 661 -37.95 13.22 -10.15
C VAL A 661 -39.10 13.84 -10.97
N GLU A 662 -39.70 14.93 -10.48
CA GLU A 662 -40.83 15.62 -11.11
C GLU A 662 -42.01 14.68 -11.47
N HIS A 663 -42.31 13.71 -10.60
CA HIS A 663 -43.39 12.73 -10.78
C HIS A 663 -43.29 11.91 -12.09
N ASP A 664 -42.07 11.52 -12.50
CA ASP A 664 -41.87 10.66 -13.68
C ASP A 664 -42.58 9.29 -13.49
N PRO A 665 -43.56 8.95 -14.36
CA PRO A 665 -44.41 7.77 -14.19
C PRO A 665 -43.65 6.44 -14.35
N ASP A 666 -42.47 6.42 -14.96
CA ASP A 666 -41.67 5.20 -15.08
C ASP A 666 -40.91 4.89 -13.78
N ILE A 667 -40.51 5.92 -13.04
CA ILE A 667 -39.84 5.78 -11.73
C ILE A 667 -40.87 5.44 -10.64
N GLU A 668 -42.09 5.99 -10.72
CA GLU A 668 -43.14 5.72 -9.74
C GLU A 668 -43.66 4.28 -9.75
N LYS A 669 -43.51 3.55 -10.87
CA LYS A 669 -43.89 2.13 -10.97
C LYS A 669 -43.12 1.23 -10.00
N ASP A 670 -41.85 1.56 -9.72
CA ASP A 670 -40.97 0.81 -8.81
C ASP A 670 -40.45 1.71 -7.67
N LEU A 671 -41.33 2.55 -7.14
CA LEU A 671 -40.99 3.59 -6.17
C LEU A 671 -40.33 3.04 -4.91
N GLU A 672 -40.72 1.85 -4.42
CA GLU A 672 -40.13 1.25 -3.21
C GLU A 672 -38.67 0.84 -3.41
N THR A 673 -38.34 0.27 -4.58
CA THR A 673 -36.98 -0.10 -4.92
C THR A 673 -36.12 1.16 -5.07
N HIS A 674 -36.61 2.16 -5.79
CA HIS A 674 -35.90 3.44 -5.94
C HIS A 674 -35.76 4.18 -4.61
N ALA A 675 -36.78 4.17 -3.75
CA ALA A 675 -36.71 4.77 -2.41
C ALA A 675 -35.64 4.10 -1.55
N SER A 676 -35.58 2.77 -1.56
CA SER A 676 -34.58 2.01 -0.80
C SER A 676 -33.15 2.27 -1.29
N ARG A 677 -32.97 2.36 -2.62
CA ARG A 677 -31.68 2.72 -3.25
C ARG A 677 -31.28 4.17 -2.95
N PHE A 678 -32.25 5.07 -2.94
CA PHE A 678 -32.06 6.48 -2.61
C PHE A 678 -31.70 6.67 -1.13
N GLU A 679 -32.41 6.01 -0.21
CA GLU A 679 -32.10 5.99 1.22
C GLU A 679 -30.66 5.53 1.48
N LEU A 680 -30.24 4.42 0.86
CA LEU A 680 -28.87 3.93 0.94
C LEU A 680 -27.83 4.97 0.48
N THR A 681 -28.14 5.68 -0.62
CA THR A 681 -27.25 6.69 -1.20
C THR A 681 -27.10 7.91 -0.29
N LEU A 682 -28.20 8.38 0.31
CA LEU A 682 -28.18 9.52 1.26
C LEU A 682 -27.38 9.19 2.52
N ILE A 683 -27.62 8.02 3.13
CA ILE A 683 -26.89 7.59 4.33
C ILE A 683 -25.40 7.37 4.01
N LEU A 684 -25.09 6.79 2.85
CA LEU A 684 -23.70 6.61 2.44
C LEU A 684 -22.99 7.95 2.19
N ALA A 685 -23.67 8.95 1.63
CA ALA A 685 -23.11 10.28 1.46
C ALA A 685 -22.76 10.92 2.82
N ALA A 686 -23.65 10.83 3.81
CA ALA A 686 -23.39 11.28 5.17
C ALA A 686 -22.23 10.53 5.83
N LEU A 687 -22.19 9.20 5.71
CA LEU A 687 -21.08 8.37 6.20
C LEU A 687 -19.76 8.80 5.55
N HIS A 688 -19.72 8.92 4.22
CA HIS A 688 -18.52 9.32 3.48
C HIS A 688 -18.00 10.67 3.97
N HIS A 689 -18.87 11.67 4.04
CA HIS A 689 -18.49 13.03 4.43
C HIS A 689 -17.94 13.09 5.86
N ARG A 690 -18.65 12.49 6.83
CA ARG A 690 -18.21 12.49 8.23
C ARG A 690 -17.00 11.61 8.46
N LEU A 691 -16.83 10.52 7.72
CA LEU A 691 -15.63 9.69 7.77
C LEU A 691 -14.40 10.45 7.21
N ASP A 692 -14.52 11.21 6.11
CA ASP A 692 -13.40 12.07 5.65
C ASP A 692 -13.07 13.15 6.71
N ARG A 693 -14.08 13.81 7.30
CA ARG A 693 -13.86 14.80 8.38
C ARG A 693 -13.20 14.17 9.61
N MET A 694 -13.67 13.02 10.05
CA MET A 694 -13.10 12.27 11.18
C MET A 694 -11.64 11.89 10.94
N THR A 695 -11.30 11.43 9.72
CA THR A 695 -9.91 11.10 9.36
C THR A 695 -9.03 12.34 9.14
N MET A 696 -9.62 13.48 8.76
CA MET A 696 -8.92 14.75 8.61
C MET A 696 -8.57 15.37 9.97
N LEU A 697 -9.51 15.37 10.92
CA LEU A 697 -9.35 15.93 12.26
C LEU A 697 -8.53 15.03 13.21
N TRP A 698 -8.44 13.72 12.92
CA TRP A 698 -7.68 12.75 13.72
C TRP A 698 -6.33 13.27 14.27
N PRO A 699 -5.43 13.87 13.46
CA PRO A 699 -4.11 14.32 13.96
C PRO A 699 -4.18 15.44 15.00
N ARG A 700 -5.27 16.23 15.00
CA ARG A 700 -5.47 17.32 15.98
C ARG A 700 -5.94 16.76 17.32
N VAL A 701 -6.77 15.72 17.29
CA VAL A 701 -7.40 15.13 18.47
C VAL A 701 -6.62 13.96 19.07
N GLU A 702 -5.75 13.31 18.30
CA GLU A 702 -4.96 12.13 18.71
C GLU A 702 -4.22 12.37 20.02
N ALA A 703 -3.52 13.49 20.14
CA ALA A 703 -2.78 13.86 21.34
C ALA A 703 -3.69 14.34 22.50
N ALA A 704 -4.90 14.82 22.21
CA ALA A 704 -5.85 15.29 23.21
C ALA A 704 -6.64 14.12 23.83
N LEU A 705 -6.91 13.08 23.03
CA LEU A 705 -7.70 11.90 23.39
C LEU A 705 -6.86 10.62 23.58
N ASN A 706 -5.52 10.73 23.61
CA ASN A 706 -4.59 9.59 23.77
C ASN A 706 -4.89 8.41 22.82
N LEU A 707 -5.29 8.69 21.58
CA LEU A 707 -5.71 7.65 20.61
C LEU A 707 -4.54 6.81 20.07
N GLU A 708 -3.30 7.11 20.46
CA GLU A 708 -2.06 6.39 20.10
C GLU A 708 -2.13 4.87 20.42
N ALA A 709 -3.00 4.45 21.36
CA ALA A 709 -3.18 3.08 21.79
C ALA A 709 -4.24 2.28 20.99
N THR A 710 -5.07 2.93 20.17
CA THR A 710 -6.07 2.24 19.32
C THR A 710 -5.39 1.59 18.10
N SER A 711 -5.87 0.41 17.70
CA SER A 711 -5.18 -0.51 16.81
C SER A 711 -4.89 0.11 15.44
N ASN A 712 -3.59 0.05 15.16
CA ASN A 712 -2.78 0.08 13.94
C ASN A 712 -3.36 0.22 12.51
N VAL A 713 -4.65 0.28 12.23
CA VAL A 713 -5.14 0.17 10.84
C VAL A 713 -5.27 1.52 10.14
N LEU A 714 -5.85 2.55 10.80
CA LEU A 714 -5.77 3.93 10.31
C LEU A 714 -4.44 4.62 10.60
N SER A 715 -3.63 4.12 11.53
CA SER A 715 -2.26 4.62 11.74
C SER A 715 -1.31 4.24 10.60
N ARG A 716 -1.74 3.33 9.70
CA ARG A 716 -1.10 3.08 8.39
C ARG A 716 -1.58 4.04 7.32
N ARG A 717 -2.10 5.22 7.69
CA ARG A 717 -2.22 6.34 6.75
C ARG A 717 -0.86 6.50 6.05
N PRO A 718 -0.83 6.62 4.71
CA PRO A 718 0.40 7.00 4.05
C PRO A 718 0.93 8.26 4.72
N PRO A 719 2.19 8.26 5.19
CA PRO A 719 2.72 9.41 5.89
C PRO A 719 2.56 10.69 5.09
N LYS A 720 2.08 11.74 5.77
CA LYS A 720 1.91 13.07 5.17
C LYS A 720 3.22 13.63 4.58
N ASP A 721 4.35 13.10 5.02
CA ASP A 721 5.69 13.42 4.54
C ASP A 721 5.88 13.14 3.05
N TYR A 722 5.13 12.19 2.48
CA TYR A 722 5.24 11.80 1.07
C TYR A 722 4.20 12.45 0.17
N GLU A 723 3.15 13.07 0.72
CA GLU A 723 2.13 13.84 -0.02
C GLU A 723 2.71 14.90 -0.99
N PRO A 724 3.80 15.63 -0.66
CA PRO A 724 4.44 16.55 -1.60
C PRO A 724 5.42 15.86 -2.58
N VAL A 725 5.76 14.60 -2.37
CA VAL A 725 6.72 13.85 -3.22
C VAL A 725 5.98 13.08 -4.30
N ILE A 726 5.06 12.20 -3.90
CA ILE A 726 4.34 11.33 -4.85
C ILE A 726 3.16 12.07 -5.51
N PRO A 727 2.78 11.73 -6.75
CA PRO A 727 1.55 12.22 -7.34
C PRO A 727 0.33 11.79 -6.53
N GLU A 728 -0.66 12.67 -6.43
CA GLU A 728 -1.94 12.32 -5.82
C GLU A 728 -2.67 11.25 -6.64
N SER A 729 -3.67 10.59 -6.04
CA SER A 729 -4.52 9.64 -6.76
C SER A 729 -5.10 10.31 -8.01
N PRO A 730 -5.07 9.67 -9.21
CA PRO A 730 -5.47 10.29 -10.47
C PRO A 730 -6.96 10.69 -10.50
N MET A 731 -7.77 10.13 -9.61
CA MET A 731 -9.19 10.46 -9.45
C MET A 731 -9.43 11.62 -8.47
N GLY A 732 -8.39 12.07 -7.77
CA GLY A 732 -8.45 12.75 -6.47
C GLY A 732 -8.47 11.75 -5.30
N ASN A 733 -8.52 12.25 -4.06
CA ASN A 733 -8.71 11.40 -2.88
C ASN A 733 -10.08 10.72 -2.96
N VAL A 734 -10.11 9.40 -3.14
CA VAL A 734 -11.34 8.61 -3.20
C VAL A 734 -11.43 7.76 -1.94
N LEU A 735 -12.55 7.91 -1.22
CA LEU A 735 -12.99 6.99 -0.18
C LEU A 735 -14.05 6.07 -0.80
N GLY A 736 -13.84 4.76 -0.71
CA GLY A 736 -14.80 3.77 -1.18
C GLY A 736 -15.07 2.69 -0.14
N PHE A 737 -16.15 1.95 -0.36
CA PHE A 737 -16.68 0.95 0.55
C PHE A 737 -16.89 -0.39 -0.17
N GLN A 738 -16.80 -1.48 0.60
CA GLN A 738 -17.06 -2.84 0.16
C GLN A 738 -17.83 -3.57 1.26
N PHE A 739 -18.88 -4.31 0.89
CA PHE A 739 -19.61 -5.16 1.83
C PHE A 739 -19.34 -6.63 1.48
N GLN A 740 -18.55 -7.32 2.31
CA GLN A 740 -18.26 -8.75 2.15
C GLN A 740 -19.24 -9.57 3.00
N LEU A 741 -19.78 -10.67 2.46
CA LEU A 741 -20.61 -11.58 3.24
C LEU A 741 -19.72 -12.57 4.01
N GLY A 742 -20.04 -12.79 5.28
CA GLY A 742 -19.43 -13.82 6.11
C GLY A 742 -20.03 -15.21 5.85
N GLU A 743 -19.48 -16.20 6.55
CA GLU A 743 -20.02 -17.56 6.58
C GLU A 743 -21.41 -17.56 7.22
N ARG A 744 -22.29 -18.46 6.74
CA ARG A 744 -23.60 -18.66 7.36
C ARG A 744 -23.39 -19.30 8.74
N THR A 745 -24.05 -18.76 9.76
CA THR A 745 -24.09 -19.39 11.08
C THR A 745 -24.89 -20.70 11.01
N SER A 746 -24.75 -21.54 12.04
CA SER A 746 -25.53 -22.78 12.18
C SER A 746 -27.04 -22.55 12.14
N ASP A 747 -27.48 -21.34 12.49
CA ASP A 747 -28.89 -20.93 12.56
C ASP A 747 -29.40 -20.36 11.22
N GLY A 748 -28.54 -20.30 10.18
CA GLY A 748 -28.89 -19.84 8.84
C GLY A 748 -28.73 -18.34 8.60
N ASP A 749 -28.41 -17.56 9.64
CA ASP A 749 -28.15 -16.12 9.53
C ASP A 749 -26.77 -15.86 8.89
N GLN A 750 -26.70 -14.82 8.06
CA GLN A 750 -25.48 -14.44 7.35
C GLN A 750 -25.12 -12.98 7.66
N SER A 751 -24.12 -12.78 8.51
CA SER A 751 -23.52 -11.46 8.76
C SER A 751 -22.50 -11.11 7.66
N GLY A 752 -21.99 -9.88 7.65
CA GLY A 752 -20.97 -9.43 6.71
C GLY A 752 -19.83 -8.66 7.37
N GLU A 753 -19.01 -8.02 6.55
CA GLU A 753 -17.99 -7.06 6.94
C GLU A 753 -18.11 -5.84 6.01
N LEU A 754 -18.30 -4.66 6.58
CA LEU A 754 -18.22 -3.40 5.85
C LEU A 754 -16.77 -2.92 5.90
N ARG A 755 -16.08 -2.98 4.77
CA ARG A 755 -14.73 -2.47 4.58
C ARG A 755 -14.75 -1.11 3.90
N PHE A 756 -13.76 -0.29 4.18
CA PHE A 756 -13.52 0.96 3.48
C PHE A 756 -12.04 1.05 3.07
N PHE A 757 -11.78 1.81 2.01
CA PHE A 757 -10.43 2.05 1.52
C PHE A 757 -10.28 3.52 1.09
N ARG A 758 -9.04 3.99 1.08
CA ARG A 758 -8.72 5.38 0.72
C ARG A 758 -7.54 5.44 -0.25
N CYS A 759 -7.79 5.81 -1.50
CA CYS A 759 -6.71 6.06 -2.46
C CYS A 759 -6.14 7.46 -2.25
N SER A 760 -4.92 7.57 -1.73
CA SER A 760 -4.27 8.86 -1.41
C SER A 760 -3.27 9.30 -2.47
N GLY A 761 -2.54 8.36 -3.09
CA GLY A 761 -1.50 8.66 -4.06
C GLY A 761 -1.02 7.45 -4.85
N VAL A 762 -0.20 7.70 -5.86
CA VAL A 762 0.42 6.66 -6.70
C VAL A 762 1.66 6.12 -6.01
N GLY A 763 1.50 5.11 -5.16
CA GLY A 763 2.57 4.61 -4.27
C GLY A 763 3.81 4.10 -5.01
N ARG A 764 3.63 3.42 -6.14
CA ARG A 764 4.75 2.91 -6.97
C ARG A 764 5.70 3.98 -7.51
N GLU A 765 5.26 5.23 -7.66
CA GLU A 765 6.16 6.32 -8.08
C GLU A 765 7.23 6.62 -7.03
N LEU A 766 6.98 6.31 -5.75
CA LEU A 766 7.98 6.47 -4.70
C LEU A 766 9.23 5.61 -4.97
N LEU A 767 9.06 4.42 -5.58
CA LEU A 767 10.17 3.54 -5.94
C LEU A 767 11.08 4.16 -7.01
N LEU A 768 10.46 4.82 -7.99
CA LEU A 768 11.15 5.44 -9.12
C LEU A 768 11.73 6.81 -8.75
N ALA A 769 11.19 7.47 -7.71
CA ALA A 769 11.64 8.75 -7.21
C ALA A 769 12.76 8.66 -6.14
N LEU A 770 13.17 7.45 -5.72
CA LEU A 770 14.23 7.28 -4.70
C LEU A 770 15.55 8.00 -5.03
N PRO A 771 16.09 7.96 -6.28
CA PRO A 771 17.33 8.67 -6.61
C PRO A 771 17.19 10.19 -6.54
N ASP A 772 15.98 10.71 -6.69
CA ASP A 772 15.68 12.15 -6.71
C ASP A 772 15.17 12.67 -5.36
N PHE A 773 14.98 11.79 -4.38
CA PHE A 773 14.36 12.16 -3.11
C PHE A 773 15.11 13.29 -2.39
N PRO A 774 16.46 13.31 -2.30
CA PRO A 774 17.20 14.41 -1.66
C PRO A 774 17.36 15.67 -2.53
N ALA A 775 16.87 15.68 -3.78
CA ALA A 775 17.00 16.83 -4.67
C ALA A 775 16.28 18.07 -4.12
N VAL A 776 15.20 17.88 -3.36
CA VAL A 776 14.49 18.95 -2.63
C VAL A 776 15.38 19.68 -1.62
N ASP A 777 16.48 19.06 -1.20
CA ASP A 777 17.42 19.65 -0.27
C ASP A 777 18.67 20.20 -0.96
N GLY A 778 18.70 20.21 -2.29
CA GLY A 778 19.89 20.52 -3.08
C GLY A 778 21.02 19.53 -2.86
N ARG A 779 20.70 18.27 -2.51
CA ARG A 779 21.67 17.23 -2.19
C ARG A 779 21.70 16.16 -3.29
N PRO A 780 22.86 15.53 -3.52
CA PRO A 780 22.91 14.34 -4.36
C PRO A 780 22.09 13.22 -3.73
N GLY A 781 21.39 12.47 -4.58
CA GLY A 781 20.68 11.26 -4.16
C GLY A 781 21.54 10.00 -4.23
N PRO A 782 21.02 8.88 -3.72
CA PRO A 782 21.71 7.61 -3.79
C PRO A 782 21.64 7.02 -5.21
N ASN A 783 22.60 6.18 -5.56
CA ASN A 783 22.42 5.27 -6.68
C ASN A 783 21.44 4.16 -6.27
N VAL A 784 20.51 3.79 -7.14
CA VAL A 784 19.45 2.81 -6.84
C VAL A 784 19.55 1.64 -7.82
N LEU A 785 19.71 0.43 -7.29
CA LEU A 785 19.68 -0.81 -8.04
C LEU A 785 18.34 -1.53 -7.79
N LEU A 786 17.47 -1.56 -8.80
CA LEU A 786 16.24 -2.35 -8.77
C LEU A 786 16.55 -3.75 -9.28
N MET A 787 16.28 -4.77 -8.47
CA MET A 787 16.43 -6.17 -8.86
C MET A 787 15.08 -6.86 -8.88
N SER A 788 14.73 -7.53 -9.97
CA SER A 788 13.53 -8.36 -10.02
C SER A 788 13.68 -9.50 -11.02
N ALA A 789 12.86 -10.54 -10.86
CA ALA A 789 12.75 -11.57 -11.89
C ALA A 789 11.83 -11.19 -13.05
N THR A 790 10.91 -10.25 -12.80
CA THR A 790 9.72 -10.03 -13.61
C THR A 790 9.39 -8.54 -13.71
N SER A 791 10.36 -7.65 -13.47
CA SER A 791 10.18 -6.19 -13.63
C SER A 791 9.90 -5.78 -15.08
N TRP A 792 10.21 -6.64 -16.04
CA TRP A 792 9.67 -6.55 -17.40
C TRP A 792 8.61 -7.63 -17.60
N ALA A 793 7.33 -7.23 -17.60
CA ALA A 793 6.18 -8.11 -17.83
C ALA A 793 5.13 -7.47 -18.75
N GLY A 794 5.57 -6.95 -19.91
CA GLY A 794 4.70 -6.38 -20.94
C GLY A 794 3.61 -5.43 -20.43
N THR A 795 2.34 -5.85 -20.57
CA THR A 795 1.16 -5.07 -20.16
C THR A 795 0.63 -5.44 -18.77
N SER A 796 1.40 -6.20 -17.96
CA SER A 796 1.04 -6.49 -16.57
C SER A 796 0.84 -5.19 -15.79
N THR A 797 -0.28 -5.11 -15.06
CA THR A 797 -0.59 -3.95 -14.20
C THR A 797 0.06 -4.05 -12.82
N ARG A 798 0.55 -5.25 -12.48
CA ARG A 798 1.07 -5.61 -11.15
C ARG A 798 2.58 -5.68 -11.12
N TYR A 799 3.17 -6.35 -12.11
CA TYR A 799 4.58 -6.77 -12.07
C TYR A 799 5.51 -5.94 -12.94
N HIS A 800 5.00 -5.31 -14.01
CA HIS A 800 5.82 -4.44 -14.84
C HIS A 800 6.24 -3.19 -14.05
N VAL A 801 7.54 -2.90 -14.01
CA VAL A 801 8.14 -1.71 -13.41
C VAL A 801 8.44 -0.72 -14.54
N HIS A 802 7.96 0.51 -14.42
CA HIS A 802 8.11 1.57 -15.42
C HIS A 802 9.51 2.23 -15.40
N ALA A 803 10.55 1.39 -15.42
CA ALA A 803 11.93 1.77 -15.60
C ALA A 803 12.53 0.95 -16.76
N PRO A 804 13.31 1.55 -17.67
CA PRO A 804 13.98 0.82 -18.74
C PRO A 804 14.84 -0.30 -18.14
N VAL A 805 14.95 -1.45 -18.80
CA VAL A 805 15.84 -2.53 -18.35
C VAL A 805 17.25 -2.22 -18.82
N ASP A 806 18.18 -2.08 -17.88
CA ASP A 806 19.57 -1.71 -18.16
C ASP A 806 20.50 -2.94 -18.14
N ALA A 807 20.10 -3.99 -17.41
CA ALA A 807 20.87 -5.22 -17.32
C ALA A 807 19.98 -6.46 -17.18
N VAL A 808 20.51 -7.57 -17.68
CA VAL A 808 19.92 -8.91 -17.57
C VAL A 808 20.90 -9.86 -16.89
N LEU A 809 20.46 -10.51 -15.81
CA LEU A 809 21.15 -11.66 -15.23
C LEU A 809 20.60 -12.97 -15.77
N ARG A 810 21.49 -13.80 -16.30
CA ARG A 810 21.16 -15.12 -16.84
C ARG A 810 22.03 -16.19 -16.16
N PRO A 811 21.51 -17.41 -15.94
CA PRO A 811 22.36 -18.56 -15.66
C PRO A 811 23.35 -18.81 -16.81
N HIS A 812 24.44 -19.52 -16.53
CA HIS A 812 25.37 -19.97 -17.57
C HIS A 812 24.66 -20.88 -18.60
N ASP A 813 25.14 -20.89 -19.86
CA ASP A 813 24.45 -21.57 -20.98
C ASP A 813 24.17 -23.06 -20.75
N VAL A 814 25.01 -23.75 -19.97
CA VAL A 814 24.82 -25.17 -19.62
C VAL A 814 23.57 -25.36 -18.76
N GLU A 815 23.32 -24.44 -17.82
CA GLU A 815 22.12 -24.47 -17.00
C GLU A 815 20.90 -24.08 -17.81
N VAL A 816 21.02 -23.10 -18.70
CA VAL A 816 19.92 -22.73 -19.61
C VAL A 816 19.55 -23.93 -20.49
N ALA A 817 20.53 -24.66 -21.03
CA ALA A 817 20.29 -25.88 -21.80
C ALA A 817 19.53 -26.93 -20.99
N ALA A 818 19.91 -27.16 -19.73
CA ALA A 818 19.18 -28.08 -18.86
C ALA A 818 17.75 -27.60 -18.51
N ILE A 819 17.54 -26.28 -18.43
CA ILE A 819 16.20 -25.70 -18.19
C ILE A 819 15.31 -25.87 -19.44
N LEU A 820 15.89 -25.86 -20.64
CA LEU A 820 15.15 -26.10 -21.90
C LEU A 820 14.55 -27.51 -21.97
N ASP A 821 15.11 -28.49 -21.24
CA ASP A 821 14.53 -29.84 -21.11
C ASP A 821 13.31 -29.90 -20.16
N THR A 822 12.80 -28.75 -19.70
CA THR A 822 11.58 -28.66 -18.89
C THR A 822 10.37 -29.09 -19.72
N THR A 823 9.58 -30.03 -19.21
CA THR A 823 8.39 -30.54 -19.89
C THR A 823 7.12 -29.99 -19.27
N MET A 824 6.15 -29.63 -20.12
CA MET A 824 4.80 -29.23 -19.71
C MET A 824 3.77 -30.12 -20.39
N ARG A 825 2.79 -30.62 -19.64
CA ARG A 825 1.70 -31.44 -20.20
C ARG A 825 0.34 -31.17 -19.55
N PRO A 826 -0.75 -31.15 -20.32
CA PRO A 826 -2.08 -31.21 -19.75
C PRO A 826 -2.40 -32.64 -19.28
N GLN A 827 -3.11 -32.76 -18.16
CA GLN A 827 -3.60 -34.04 -17.62
C GLN A 827 -5.03 -33.85 -17.12
N PHE A 828 -5.98 -33.82 -18.05
CA PHE A 828 -7.39 -33.64 -17.71
C PHE A 828 -7.99 -34.90 -17.09
N LEU A 829 -8.81 -34.71 -16.07
CA LEU A 829 -9.43 -35.77 -15.28
C LEU A 829 -10.94 -35.82 -15.55
N TYR A 830 -11.56 -37.00 -15.52
CA TYR A 830 -12.97 -37.22 -15.84
C TYR A 830 -13.61 -38.16 -14.83
N TRP A 831 -14.62 -37.71 -14.10
CA TRP A 831 -15.25 -38.55 -13.08
C TRP A 831 -15.91 -39.79 -13.71
N PRO A 832 -15.77 -41.01 -13.14
CA PRO A 832 -16.32 -42.22 -13.71
C PRO A 832 -17.81 -42.09 -14.06
N GLY A 833 -18.18 -42.52 -15.26
CA GLY A 833 -19.55 -42.41 -15.78
C GLY A 833 -19.92 -41.03 -16.33
N THR A 834 -18.99 -40.08 -16.38
CA THR A 834 -19.21 -38.75 -16.98
C THR A 834 -18.19 -38.47 -18.10
N THR A 835 -18.62 -37.75 -19.12
CA THR A 835 -17.73 -37.21 -20.18
C THR A 835 -17.31 -35.77 -19.91
N ARG A 836 -17.71 -35.21 -18.75
CA ARG A 836 -17.39 -33.83 -18.38
C ARG A 836 -16.03 -33.79 -17.69
N PRO A 837 -15.08 -32.98 -18.17
CA PRO A 837 -13.79 -32.85 -17.52
C PRO A 837 -13.96 -32.13 -16.17
N LEU A 838 -13.20 -32.56 -15.17
CA LEU A 838 -13.17 -31.94 -13.85
C LEU A 838 -12.55 -30.55 -13.93
N LYS A 839 -13.33 -29.56 -13.47
CA LYS A 839 -12.95 -28.15 -13.51
C LYS A 839 -12.99 -27.59 -12.10
N LEU A 840 -11.83 -27.28 -11.51
CA LEU A 840 -11.80 -26.70 -10.17
C LEU A 840 -11.98 -25.18 -10.26
N SER A 841 -11.23 -24.51 -11.13
CA SER A 841 -11.29 -23.05 -11.28
C SER A 841 -12.58 -22.58 -11.93
N GLY A 842 -13.31 -21.70 -11.23
CA GLY A 842 -14.60 -21.19 -11.68
C GLY A 842 -15.80 -22.08 -11.31
N SER A 843 -15.58 -23.13 -10.51
CA SER A 843 -16.66 -23.88 -9.84
C SER A 843 -17.20 -23.10 -8.65
N GLY A 844 -18.48 -23.27 -8.35
CA GLY A 844 -19.14 -22.63 -7.21
C GLY A 844 -18.56 -23.08 -5.88
N VAL A 845 -18.64 -22.23 -4.84
CA VAL A 845 -18.04 -22.49 -3.52
C VAL A 845 -18.48 -23.85 -2.95
N GLU A 846 -19.75 -24.21 -3.12
CA GLU A 846 -20.33 -25.46 -2.59
C GLU A 846 -19.86 -26.74 -3.31
N ASP A 847 -19.49 -26.63 -4.59
CA ASP A 847 -19.04 -27.78 -5.40
C ASP A 847 -17.51 -27.91 -5.44
N ARG A 848 -16.79 -26.85 -5.05
CA ARG A 848 -15.34 -26.75 -5.19
C ARG A 848 -14.59 -27.80 -4.37
N GLU A 849 -15.02 -28.07 -3.14
CA GLU A 849 -14.43 -29.11 -2.29
C GLU A 849 -14.64 -30.50 -2.90
N LYS A 850 -15.87 -30.82 -3.34
CA LYS A 850 -16.19 -32.10 -3.98
C LYS A 850 -15.36 -32.33 -5.25
N VAL A 851 -15.20 -31.32 -6.10
CA VAL A 851 -14.37 -31.43 -7.32
C VAL A 851 -12.91 -31.67 -6.95
N LEU A 852 -12.39 -31.02 -5.91
CA LEU A 852 -11.03 -31.23 -5.43
C LEU A 852 -10.81 -32.67 -4.94
N GLU A 853 -11.73 -33.21 -4.13
CA GLU A 853 -11.69 -34.62 -3.72
C GLU A 853 -11.73 -35.58 -4.91
N GLN A 854 -12.58 -35.31 -5.90
CA GLN A 854 -12.68 -36.10 -7.12
C GLN A 854 -11.37 -36.10 -7.92
N MET A 855 -10.72 -34.95 -8.06
CA MET A 855 -9.41 -34.83 -8.71
C MET A 855 -8.34 -35.63 -7.95
N LEU A 856 -8.27 -35.45 -6.63
CA LEU A 856 -7.28 -36.13 -5.79
C LEU A 856 -7.47 -37.65 -5.80
N ASN A 857 -8.71 -38.14 -5.79
CA ASN A 857 -9.00 -39.57 -5.90
C ASN A 857 -8.41 -40.18 -7.19
N GLN A 858 -8.54 -39.52 -8.34
CA GLN A 858 -7.98 -40.03 -9.60
C GLN A 858 -6.46 -39.97 -9.65
N LEU A 859 -5.87 -38.98 -8.99
CA LEU A 859 -4.41 -38.83 -8.95
C LEU A 859 -3.76 -39.83 -7.98
N ALA A 860 -4.40 -40.05 -6.82
CA ALA A 860 -3.80 -40.74 -5.68
C ALA A 860 -4.21 -42.21 -5.53
N ILE A 861 -5.38 -42.63 -6.05
CA ILE A 861 -5.87 -44.01 -5.92
C ILE A 861 -5.54 -44.78 -7.19
N PRO A 862 -4.87 -45.94 -7.10
CA PRO A 862 -4.58 -46.78 -8.25
C PRO A 862 -5.85 -47.42 -8.84
N ASP A 863 -5.87 -47.65 -10.15
CA ASP A 863 -6.94 -48.39 -10.80
C ASP A 863 -6.85 -49.88 -10.45
N ARG A 864 -7.64 -50.28 -9.45
CA ARG A 864 -7.67 -51.67 -8.94
C ARG A 864 -8.21 -52.70 -9.94
N SER A 865 -8.72 -52.27 -11.11
CA SER A 865 -9.11 -53.18 -12.19
C SER A 865 -7.91 -53.69 -13.01
N LEU A 866 -6.77 -53.00 -12.92
CA LEU A 866 -5.49 -53.36 -13.52
C LEU A 866 -4.55 -53.80 -12.38
N GLY A 867 -4.24 -55.09 -12.28
CA GLY A 867 -3.40 -55.63 -11.20
C GLY A 867 -2.04 -54.92 -11.08
N ASP A 868 -1.66 -54.53 -9.86
CA ASP A 868 -0.43 -53.78 -9.51
C ASP A 868 -0.20 -52.44 -10.25
N ALA A 869 -1.23 -51.82 -10.82
CA ALA A 869 -1.08 -50.49 -11.43
C ALA A 869 -0.77 -49.42 -10.35
N PRO A 870 0.31 -48.63 -10.50
CA PRO A 870 0.60 -47.52 -9.58
C PRO A 870 -0.44 -46.40 -9.74
N SER A 871 -0.60 -45.57 -8.70
CA SER A 871 -1.35 -44.33 -8.82
C SER A 871 -0.63 -43.36 -9.78
N MET A 872 -1.33 -42.34 -10.29
CA MET A 872 -0.69 -41.35 -11.17
C MET A 872 0.42 -40.57 -10.46
N LEU A 873 0.25 -40.31 -9.15
CA LEU A 873 1.25 -39.67 -8.33
C LEU A 873 2.48 -40.57 -8.09
N ASP A 874 2.29 -41.88 -7.86
CA ASP A 874 3.41 -42.83 -7.74
C ASP A 874 4.18 -42.98 -9.05
N ALA A 875 3.47 -43.06 -10.18
CA ALA A 875 4.10 -43.12 -11.49
C ALA A 875 4.93 -41.85 -11.78
N GLU A 876 4.41 -40.67 -11.44
CA GLU A 876 5.14 -39.41 -11.61
C GLU A 876 6.36 -39.32 -10.68
N LEU A 877 6.29 -39.84 -9.45
CA LEU A 877 7.47 -39.93 -8.56
C LEU A 877 8.56 -40.86 -9.11
N ALA A 878 8.16 -41.96 -9.76
CA ALA A 878 9.09 -42.91 -10.36
C ALA A 878 9.79 -42.34 -11.60
N ASP A 879 9.10 -41.50 -12.38
CA ASP A 879 9.60 -40.80 -13.56
C ASP A 879 10.61 -39.68 -13.25
N ILE A 880 10.76 -39.29 -11.98
CA ILE A 880 11.79 -38.32 -11.58
C ILE A 880 13.14 -39.04 -11.48
N ASP A 881 14.01 -38.77 -12.46
CA ASP A 881 15.35 -39.36 -12.58
C ASP A 881 16.23 -39.13 -11.35
N ASP A 882 16.22 -37.91 -10.82
CA ASP A 882 17.00 -37.55 -9.64
C ASP A 882 16.28 -38.02 -8.37
N GLY A 883 16.77 -39.13 -7.80
CA GLY A 883 16.26 -39.72 -6.57
C GLY A 883 16.16 -38.76 -5.39
N GLN A 884 17.03 -37.73 -5.31
CA GLN A 884 16.97 -36.73 -4.24
C GLN A 884 15.88 -35.69 -4.46
N ARG A 885 15.29 -35.62 -5.66
CA ARG A 885 14.24 -34.66 -6.07
C ARG A 885 12.87 -35.30 -6.23
N ARG A 886 12.70 -36.58 -5.86
CA ARG A 886 11.44 -37.34 -5.91
C ARG A 886 10.39 -36.79 -4.94
N ARG A 887 9.88 -35.59 -5.25
CA ARG A 887 8.87 -34.87 -4.50
C ARG A 887 7.95 -34.12 -5.45
N ILE A 888 6.68 -34.07 -5.11
CA ILE A 888 5.60 -33.45 -5.87
C ILE A 888 5.06 -32.23 -5.10
N LEU A 889 4.80 -31.15 -5.83
CA LEU A 889 4.09 -29.98 -5.35
C LEU A 889 2.67 -29.94 -5.93
N LEU A 890 1.65 -30.02 -5.08
CA LEU A 890 0.24 -29.85 -5.46
C LEU A 890 -0.22 -28.42 -5.17
N LEU A 891 -0.55 -27.68 -6.23
CA LEU A 891 -0.95 -26.28 -6.14
C LEU A 891 -2.46 -26.11 -6.15
N VAL A 892 -3.01 -25.58 -5.06
CA VAL A 892 -4.44 -25.28 -4.87
C VAL A 892 -4.69 -23.77 -4.77
N GLY A 893 -5.95 -23.35 -4.75
CA GLY A 893 -6.34 -21.94 -4.76
C GLY A 893 -6.28 -21.24 -3.39
N SER A 894 -6.33 -21.97 -2.29
CA SER A 894 -6.41 -21.37 -0.94
C SER A 894 -5.84 -22.25 0.17
N TYR A 895 -5.56 -21.65 1.34
CA TYR A 895 -5.13 -22.41 2.53
C TYR A 895 -6.22 -23.38 3.03
N ALA A 896 -7.51 -23.02 2.84
CA ALA A 896 -8.63 -23.92 3.15
C ALA A 896 -8.62 -25.14 2.23
N GLU A 897 -8.43 -24.93 0.92
CA GLU A 897 -8.27 -26.03 -0.05
C GLU A 897 -7.03 -26.88 0.27
N ALA A 898 -5.92 -26.27 0.71
CA ALA A 898 -4.71 -27.01 1.06
C ALA A 898 -4.94 -27.91 2.28
N LYS A 899 -5.69 -27.42 3.27
CA LYS A 899 -6.13 -28.19 4.44
C LYS A 899 -7.00 -29.36 4.04
N HIS A 900 -8.01 -29.10 3.21
CA HIS A 900 -8.96 -30.12 2.76
C HIS A 900 -8.26 -31.20 1.91
N ALA A 901 -7.42 -30.81 0.95
CA ALA A 901 -6.64 -31.72 0.12
C ALA A 901 -5.65 -32.58 0.92
N ALA A 902 -4.92 -31.97 1.87
CA ALA A 902 -3.98 -32.72 2.70
C ALA A 902 -4.70 -33.74 3.58
N ARG A 903 -5.82 -33.36 4.21
CA ARG A 903 -6.67 -34.28 4.99
C ARG A 903 -7.17 -35.45 4.16
N HIS A 904 -7.64 -35.17 2.95
CA HIS A 904 -8.14 -36.20 2.04
C HIS A 904 -7.06 -37.19 1.62
N LEU A 905 -5.87 -36.70 1.26
CA LEU A 905 -4.74 -37.56 0.89
C LEU A 905 -4.21 -38.36 2.09
N ASP A 906 -4.13 -37.78 3.28
CA ASP A 906 -3.64 -38.48 4.47
C ASP A 906 -4.60 -39.60 4.94
N ALA A 907 -5.90 -39.48 4.60
CA ALA A 907 -6.88 -40.54 4.82
C ALA A 907 -6.72 -41.74 3.86
N ILE A 908 -5.96 -41.60 2.78
CA ILE A 908 -5.64 -42.69 1.84
C ILE A 908 -4.44 -43.47 2.42
N PRO A 909 -4.59 -44.78 2.73
CA PRO A 909 -3.55 -45.57 3.40
C PRO A 909 -2.17 -45.51 2.75
N GLU A 910 -2.11 -45.47 1.42
CA GLU A 910 -0.89 -45.43 0.62
C GLU A 910 -0.10 -44.10 0.76
N TRP A 911 -0.78 -43.02 1.17
CA TRP A 911 -0.25 -41.66 1.28
C TRP A 911 -0.16 -41.14 2.72
N SER A 912 -0.73 -41.86 3.69
CA SER A 912 -0.71 -41.48 5.10
C SER A 912 0.72 -41.28 5.60
N GLY A 913 0.99 -40.11 6.18
CA GLY A 913 2.33 -39.72 6.65
C GLY A 913 3.33 -39.30 5.55
N ARG A 914 2.98 -39.37 4.26
CA ARG A 914 3.83 -38.90 3.12
C ARG A 914 3.47 -37.49 2.63
N VAL A 915 2.41 -36.89 3.18
CA VAL A 915 1.84 -35.61 2.74
C VAL A 915 2.06 -34.52 3.79
N THR A 916 2.54 -33.35 3.35
CA THR A 916 2.67 -32.16 4.18
C THR A 916 1.70 -31.07 3.72
N GLN A 917 0.94 -30.51 4.67
CA GLN A 917 0.10 -29.34 4.42
C GLN A 917 0.88 -28.04 4.64
N LEU A 918 0.84 -27.10 3.69
CA LEU A 918 1.30 -25.73 3.93
C LEU A 918 0.25 -24.87 4.64
N VAL A 919 0.62 -24.24 5.75
CA VAL A 919 -0.22 -23.29 6.49
C VAL A 919 0.36 -21.87 6.53
N SER A 920 -0.51 -20.89 6.81
CA SER A 920 -0.10 -19.52 7.10
C SER A 920 0.79 -19.48 8.36
N ASP A 921 1.73 -18.53 8.40
CA ASP A 921 2.61 -18.34 9.56
C ASP A 921 1.84 -18.00 10.84
N ASP A 922 0.66 -17.40 10.71
CA ASP A 922 -0.18 -16.98 11.83
C ASP A 922 -1.26 -18.02 12.20
N ALA A 923 -1.28 -19.20 11.56
CA ALA A 923 -2.29 -20.24 11.86
C ALA A 923 -1.99 -20.98 13.17
N ASP A 924 -3.05 -21.32 13.90
CA ASP A 924 -3.02 -22.30 14.99
C ASP A 924 -2.87 -23.71 14.39
N LEU A 925 -1.98 -24.51 14.96
CA LEU A 925 -1.67 -25.84 14.43
C LEU A 925 -2.68 -26.86 14.95
N ASP A 926 -3.19 -27.66 14.03
CA ASP A 926 -3.95 -28.87 14.30
C ASP A 926 -2.92 -30.02 14.32
N ASN A 927 -2.68 -30.64 15.49
CA ASN A 927 -1.62 -31.65 15.67
C ASN A 927 -1.98 -33.03 15.07
N SER A 928 -2.99 -33.11 14.21
CA SER A 928 -3.56 -34.35 13.70
C SER A 928 -2.82 -34.96 12.50
N TRP A 929 -2.07 -34.17 11.71
CA TRP A 929 -1.16 -34.64 10.65
C TRP A 929 0.02 -33.67 10.46
N MET A 930 0.90 -33.96 9.50
CA MET A 930 2.12 -33.20 9.24
C MET A 930 1.82 -31.85 8.57
N VAL A 931 2.22 -30.77 9.24
CA VAL A 931 1.97 -29.39 8.82
C VAL A 931 3.29 -28.63 8.75
N LEU A 932 3.47 -27.84 7.69
CA LEU A 932 4.61 -26.94 7.53
C LEU A 932 4.11 -25.50 7.40
N ARG A 933 4.72 -24.58 8.15
CA ARG A 933 4.42 -23.14 8.02
C ARG A 933 5.10 -22.58 6.77
N ARG A 934 4.48 -21.56 6.16
CA ARG A 934 5.02 -20.86 4.99
C ARG A 934 6.48 -20.42 5.19
N GLY A 935 6.79 -19.78 6.32
CA GLY A 935 8.13 -19.30 6.66
C GLY A 935 9.18 -20.38 6.84
N GLU A 936 8.80 -21.66 6.82
CA GLU A 936 9.65 -22.84 7.04
C GLU A 936 9.76 -23.72 5.78
N LEU A 937 9.26 -23.25 4.64
CA LEU A 937 9.31 -23.96 3.34
C LEU A 937 10.70 -24.48 2.96
N THR A 938 11.77 -23.83 3.43
CA THR A 938 13.16 -24.27 3.21
C THR A 938 13.49 -25.62 3.86
N LYS A 939 12.74 -26.02 4.89
CA LYS A 939 12.90 -27.30 5.62
C LYS A 939 12.12 -28.46 5.01
N PHE A 940 11.27 -28.21 4.01
CA PHE A 940 10.50 -29.27 3.35
C PHE A 940 11.35 -30.47 2.89
N PRO A 941 12.57 -30.30 2.35
CA PRO A 941 13.40 -31.45 1.97
C PRO A 941 13.76 -32.37 3.14
N ASP A 942 13.77 -31.83 4.37
CA ASP A 942 14.17 -32.51 5.60
C ASP A 942 13.01 -33.19 6.33
N THR A 943 11.74 -32.94 5.93
CA THR A 943 10.55 -33.53 6.58
C THR A 943 10.35 -35.01 6.23
N GLY A 944 11.05 -35.53 5.22
CA GLY A 944 10.87 -36.89 4.71
C GLY A 944 9.57 -37.10 3.90
N SER A 945 8.77 -36.05 3.69
CA SER A 945 7.55 -36.12 2.90
C SER A 945 7.84 -36.05 1.41
N GLU A 946 6.94 -36.64 0.62
CA GLU A 946 7.04 -36.65 -0.83
C GLU A 946 6.06 -35.67 -1.49
N ILE A 947 4.95 -35.35 -0.83
CA ILE A 947 3.94 -34.43 -1.34
C ILE A 947 3.86 -33.18 -0.47
N LEU A 948 3.96 -32.01 -1.09
CA LEU A 948 3.60 -30.73 -0.48
C LEU A 948 2.31 -30.18 -1.10
N VAL A 949 1.29 -29.97 -0.28
CA VAL A 949 0.05 -29.30 -0.70
C VAL A 949 0.09 -27.84 -0.29
N ALA A 950 0.05 -26.93 -1.26
CA ALA A 950 0.22 -25.51 -1.00
C ALA A 950 -0.67 -24.61 -1.85
N PRO A 951 -1.15 -23.47 -1.31
CA PRO A 951 -1.77 -22.44 -2.12
C PRO A 951 -0.76 -21.89 -3.13
N LEU A 952 -1.18 -21.68 -4.37
CA LEU A 952 -0.32 -21.23 -5.46
C LEU A 952 0.44 -19.93 -5.12
N LEU A 953 -0.27 -18.93 -4.60
CA LEU A 953 0.30 -17.62 -4.21
C LEU A 953 1.16 -17.68 -2.93
N ALA A 954 1.23 -18.82 -2.23
CA ALA A 954 2.10 -18.97 -1.07
C ALA A 954 3.53 -19.42 -1.46
N VAL A 955 3.68 -20.04 -2.64
CA VAL A 955 4.95 -20.65 -3.09
C VAL A 955 5.68 -19.80 -4.17
N GLU A 956 5.03 -18.77 -4.71
CA GLU A 956 5.61 -17.89 -5.74
C GLU A 956 6.94 -17.22 -5.31
N ARG A 957 7.05 -16.75 -4.06
CA ARG A 957 8.11 -15.83 -3.61
C ARG A 957 8.56 -16.06 -2.15
N GLY A 958 9.81 -15.67 -1.87
CA GLY A 958 10.36 -15.60 -0.50
C GLY A 958 11.02 -16.87 0.07
N HIS A 959 10.95 -18.02 -0.58
CA HIS A 959 11.51 -19.28 -0.05
C HIS A 959 12.34 -20.05 -1.07
N ASN A 960 13.50 -20.57 -0.64
CA ASN A 960 14.39 -21.39 -1.46
C ASN A 960 14.25 -22.86 -1.06
N ILE A 961 13.41 -23.61 -1.80
CA ILE A 961 13.22 -25.06 -1.61
C ILE A 961 14.31 -25.81 -2.40
N VAL A 962 15.53 -25.81 -1.88
CA VAL A 962 16.72 -26.36 -2.54
C VAL A 962 17.41 -27.39 -1.66
N LEU A 963 18.01 -28.39 -2.29
CA LEU A 963 18.90 -29.37 -1.68
C LEU A 963 20.28 -28.76 -1.36
N PRO A 964 21.08 -29.43 -0.53
CA PRO A 964 22.52 -29.14 -0.44
C PRO A 964 23.18 -29.06 -1.82
N GLY A 965 23.90 -27.97 -2.10
CA GLY A 965 24.48 -27.67 -3.42
C GLY A 965 23.63 -26.77 -4.33
N GLY A 966 22.44 -26.33 -3.88
CA GLY A 966 21.64 -25.29 -4.54
C GLY A 966 20.72 -25.77 -5.66
N LYS A 967 20.57 -27.09 -5.85
CA LYS A 967 19.60 -27.70 -6.78
C LYS A 967 18.19 -27.69 -6.19
N ALA A 968 17.16 -27.51 -7.03
CA ALA A 968 15.77 -27.56 -6.58
C ALA A 968 15.40 -28.93 -6.00
N ALA A 969 14.69 -28.97 -4.85
CA ALA A 969 14.34 -30.22 -4.18
C ALA A 969 13.05 -30.89 -4.69
N ILE A 970 12.28 -30.18 -5.51
CA ILE A 970 11.01 -30.63 -6.09
C ILE A 970 11.26 -30.94 -7.57
N GLY A 971 10.81 -32.12 -8.02
CA GLY A 971 10.92 -32.57 -9.40
C GLY A 971 9.70 -32.22 -10.26
N SER A 972 8.49 -32.42 -9.72
CA SER A 972 7.23 -32.23 -10.45
C SER A 972 6.25 -31.31 -9.72
N VAL A 973 5.47 -30.53 -10.48
CA VAL A 973 4.41 -29.65 -9.96
C VAL A 973 3.08 -29.89 -10.69
N PHE A 974 1.99 -29.96 -9.92
CA PHE A 974 0.63 -30.12 -10.43
C PHE A 974 -0.18 -28.86 -10.14
N PHE A 975 -0.66 -28.22 -11.19
CA PHE A 975 -1.59 -27.10 -11.10
C PHE A 975 -3.03 -27.64 -11.04
N LEU A 976 -3.55 -27.85 -9.82
CA LEU A 976 -4.94 -28.28 -9.59
C LEU A 976 -5.94 -27.13 -9.75
N ALA A 977 -5.47 -25.89 -9.54
CA ALA A 977 -6.22 -24.67 -9.81
C ALA A 977 -5.39 -23.71 -10.65
N ARG A 978 -6.06 -22.91 -11.49
CA ARG A 978 -5.44 -21.76 -12.15
C ARG A 978 -5.11 -20.70 -11.11
N PRO A 979 -3.99 -19.98 -11.29
CA PRO A 979 -3.77 -18.76 -10.53
C PRO A 979 -4.90 -17.79 -10.91
N HIS A 980 -5.68 -17.41 -9.91
CA HIS A 980 -6.74 -16.44 -10.07
C HIS A 980 -6.72 -15.54 -8.84
N PRO A 981 -6.54 -14.22 -9.01
CA PRO A 981 -6.67 -13.33 -7.88
C PRO A 981 -8.12 -13.36 -7.40
N ARG A 982 -8.31 -13.16 -6.11
CA ARG A 982 -9.64 -13.09 -5.51
C ARG A 982 -10.43 -11.96 -6.18
N PRO A 983 -11.66 -12.22 -6.72
CA PRO A 983 -12.45 -11.18 -7.39
C PRO A 983 -12.75 -9.98 -6.48
N ASP A 984 -12.87 -10.22 -5.17
CA ASP A 984 -13.15 -9.23 -4.12
C ASP A 984 -11.89 -8.51 -3.59
N ASP A 985 -10.73 -8.61 -4.26
CA ASP A 985 -9.49 -7.92 -3.89
C ASP A 985 -9.32 -6.57 -4.64
N ILE A 986 -9.52 -5.48 -3.91
CA ILE A 986 -9.43 -4.12 -4.45
C ILE A 986 -8.02 -3.77 -4.91
N ALA A 987 -7.01 -4.46 -4.37
CA ALA A 987 -5.64 -4.21 -4.75
C ALA A 987 -5.47 -4.33 -6.27
N LEU A 988 -6.24 -5.19 -6.95
CA LEU A 988 -6.20 -5.30 -8.41
C LEU A 988 -6.62 -4.01 -9.12
N ALA A 989 -7.71 -3.37 -8.66
CA ALA A 989 -8.17 -2.10 -9.22
C ALA A 989 -7.19 -0.97 -8.90
N ILE A 990 -6.63 -0.96 -7.68
CA ILE A 990 -5.60 0.00 -7.26
C ILE A 990 -4.33 -0.13 -8.12
N HIS A 991 -3.84 -1.36 -8.33
CA HIS A 991 -2.68 -1.61 -9.18
C HIS A 991 -2.94 -1.19 -10.63
N ALA A 992 -4.14 -1.47 -11.17
CA ALA A 992 -4.50 -1.08 -12.53
C ALA A 992 -4.60 0.44 -12.72
N ILE A 993 -5.21 1.18 -11.78
CA ILE A 993 -5.32 2.64 -11.90
C ILE A 993 -3.98 3.34 -11.69
N ASN A 994 -3.13 2.82 -10.79
CA ASN A 994 -1.78 3.35 -10.59
C ASN A 994 -0.89 3.04 -11.79
N ASP A 995 -0.96 1.83 -12.36
CA ASP A 995 -0.28 1.48 -13.62
C ASP A 995 -0.69 2.41 -14.76
N TRP A 996 -2.00 2.63 -14.92
CA TRP A 996 -2.52 3.55 -15.92
C TRP A 996 -1.95 4.97 -15.73
N ALA A 997 -1.97 5.50 -14.51
CA ALA A 997 -1.45 6.84 -14.22
C ALA A 997 0.05 6.97 -14.52
N VAL A 998 0.85 5.99 -14.12
CA VAL A 998 2.30 5.98 -14.39
C VAL A 998 2.56 5.91 -15.90
N ARG A 999 1.82 5.06 -16.63
CA ARG A 999 1.92 5.00 -18.10
C ARG A 999 1.62 6.34 -18.75
N GLN A 1000 0.69 7.15 -18.24
CA GLN A 1000 0.45 8.48 -18.79
C GLN A 1000 1.65 9.41 -18.59
N ILE A 1001 2.26 9.40 -17.40
CA ILE A 1001 3.34 10.31 -17.01
C ILE A 1001 4.66 9.91 -17.68
N ARG A 1002 4.98 8.60 -17.70
CA ARG A 1002 6.27 8.06 -18.14
C ARG A 1002 6.26 7.55 -19.58
N ASP A 1003 5.19 7.78 -20.34
CA ASP A 1003 5.14 7.40 -21.76
C ASP A 1003 6.27 8.07 -22.55
N PRO A 1004 7.15 7.30 -23.23
CA PRO A 1004 8.12 7.88 -24.17
C PRO A 1004 7.46 8.74 -25.25
N ALA A 1005 6.22 8.42 -25.66
CA ALA A 1005 5.45 9.22 -26.62
C ALA A 1005 4.82 10.49 -26.01
N ARG A 1006 5.03 10.75 -24.71
CA ARG A 1006 4.53 11.92 -23.97
C ARG A 1006 3.02 12.16 -24.14
N ARG A 1007 2.21 11.10 -24.14
CA ARG A 1007 0.74 11.20 -24.31
C ARG A 1007 0.08 12.18 -23.36
N PHE A 1008 0.49 12.20 -22.08
CA PHE A 1008 -0.02 13.18 -21.11
C PHE A 1008 0.15 14.61 -21.59
N HIS A 1009 1.32 14.95 -22.16
CA HIS A 1009 1.59 16.31 -22.66
C HIS A 1009 0.66 16.67 -23.82
N THR A 1010 0.45 15.73 -24.75
CA THR A 1010 -0.43 15.92 -25.90
C THR A 1010 -1.88 16.13 -25.46
N TYR A 1011 -2.40 15.27 -24.56
CA TYR A 1011 -3.77 15.39 -24.04
C TYR A 1011 -3.95 16.66 -23.21
N ALA A 1012 -2.98 17.01 -22.37
CA ALA A 1012 -3.04 18.22 -21.56
C ALA A 1012 -3.09 19.47 -22.44
N ARG A 1013 -2.21 19.59 -23.45
CA ARG A 1013 -2.25 20.73 -24.40
C ARG A 1013 -3.57 20.83 -25.15
N ALA A 1014 -4.15 19.70 -25.55
CA ALA A 1014 -5.42 19.68 -26.26
C ALA A 1014 -6.60 20.21 -25.43
N ALA A 1015 -6.51 20.12 -24.09
CA ALA A 1015 -7.52 20.64 -23.18
C ALA A 1015 -7.45 22.17 -22.96
N GLY A 1016 -6.43 22.86 -23.49
CA GLY A 1016 -6.34 24.32 -23.46
C GLY A 1016 -5.69 24.89 -22.20
N THR A 1017 -6.36 24.80 -21.04
CA THR A 1017 -5.84 25.34 -19.76
C THR A 1017 -5.46 24.23 -18.78
N PRO A 1018 -4.53 24.49 -17.82
CA PRO A 1018 -4.22 23.56 -16.74
C PRO A 1018 -5.46 23.06 -15.98
N ASP A 1019 -6.39 23.93 -15.58
CA ASP A 1019 -7.62 23.53 -14.87
C ASP A 1019 -8.45 22.54 -15.70
N GLN A 1020 -8.68 22.84 -16.98
CA GLN A 1020 -9.44 21.99 -17.90
C GLN A 1020 -8.72 20.66 -18.15
N ALA A 1021 -7.40 20.69 -18.35
CA ALA A 1021 -6.56 19.50 -18.50
C ALA A 1021 -6.65 18.59 -17.27
N ALA A 1022 -6.63 19.17 -16.07
CA ALA A 1022 -6.68 18.41 -14.82
C ALA A 1022 -8.09 17.86 -14.53
N LEU A 1023 -9.16 18.59 -14.89
CA LEU A 1023 -10.52 18.07 -14.85
C LEU A 1023 -10.73 16.93 -15.86
N ALA A 1024 -10.24 17.07 -17.08
CA ALA A 1024 -10.30 16.04 -18.12
C ALA A 1024 -9.53 14.77 -17.70
N PHE A 1025 -8.32 14.94 -17.14
CA PHE A 1025 -7.52 13.84 -16.62
C PHE A 1025 -8.24 13.09 -15.49
N ARG A 1026 -8.77 13.82 -14.49
CA ARG A 1026 -9.55 13.22 -13.39
C ARG A 1026 -10.81 12.52 -13.89
N LYS A 1027 -11.51 13.09 -14.88
CA LYS A 1027 -12.69 12.47 -15.49
C LYS A 1027 -12.33 11.15 -16.15
N HIS A 1028 -11.26 11.13 -16.95
CA HIS A 1028 -10.81 9.90 -17.61
C HIS A 1028 -10.34 8.85 -16.60
N ALA A 1029 -9.59 9.25 -15.57
CA ALA A 1029 -9.19 8.36 -14.49
C ALA A 1029 -10.39 7.72 -13.75
N ARG A 1030 -11.47 8.47 -13.53
CA ARG A 1030 -12.70 7.94 -12.93
C ARG A 1030 -13.42 6.94 -13.84
N GLN A 1031 -13.40 7.16 -15.16
CA GLN A 1031 -13.95 6.21 -16.12
C GLN A 1031 -13.16 4.90 -16.10
N GLU A 1032 -11.83 4.97 -16.09
CA GLU A 1032 -10.96 3.80 -15.97
C GLU A 1032 -11.15 3.09 -14.63
N TRP A 1033 -11.28 3.83 -13.53
CA TRP A 1033 -11.59 3.27 -12.22
C TRP A 1033 -12.92 2.53 -12.19
N ASN A 1034 -14.01 3.16 -12.66
CA ASN A 1034 -15.33 2.54 -12.75
C ASN A 1034 -15.28 1.28 -13.63
N ARG A 1035 -14.51 1.29 -14.72
CA ARG A 1035 -14.26 0.10 -15.55
C ARG A 1035 -13.53 -1.00 -14.77
N PHE A 1036 -12.49 -0.67 -14.02
CA PHE A 1036 -11.74 -1.64 -13.19
C PHE A 1036 -12.54 -2.22 -12.02
N LEU A 1037 -13.51 -1.49 -11.48
CA LEU A 1037 -14.41 -1.97 -10.41
C LEU A 1037 -15.57 -2.82 -10.94
N THR A 1038 -16.08 -2.50 -12.13
CA THR A 1038 -17.28 -3.16 -12.69
C THR A 1038 -16.94 -4.36 -13.56
N ARG A 1039 -15.66 -4.57 -13.93
CA ARG A 1039 -15.25 -5.68 -14.80
C ARG A 1039 -15.47 -7.02 -14.12
N ARG A 1040 -16.08 -7.95 -14.86
CA ARG A 1040 -16.09 -9.36 -14.47
C ARG A 1040 -14.70 -9.94 -14.69
N MET A 1041 -14.06 -10.35 -13.61
CA MET A 1041 -12.72 -10.97 -13.63
C MET A 1041 -12.69 -12.38 -14.22
N ALA A 1042 -13.83 -12.89 -14.72
CA ALA A 1042 -13.84 -14.15 -15.47
C ALA A 1042 -13.08 -13.97 -16.79
N TRP A 1043 -12.08 -14.81 -17.02
CA TRP A 1043 -11.25 -14.80 -18.24
C TRP A 1043 -12.06 -14.64 -19.54
N SER A 1044 -13.21 -15.31 -19.64
CA SER A 1044 -14.07 -15.30 -20.83
C SER A 1044 -14.77 -13.96 -21.09
N SER A 1045 -14.92 -13.09 -20.08
CA SER A 1045 -15.61 -11.80 -20.19
C SER A 1045 -14.69 -10.59 -20.36
N LEU A 1046 -13.37 -10.79 -20.29
CA LEU A 1046 -12.39 -9.72 -20.45
C LEU A 1046 -12.27 -9.27 -21.92
N THR A 1047 -12.04 -7.98 -22.13
CA THR A 1047 -11.70 -7.44 -23.46
C THR A 1047 -10.34 -7.99 -23.95
N PRO A 1048 -10.03 -7.95 -25.26
CA PRO A 1048 -8.75 -8.46 -25.77
C PRO A 1048 -7.52 -7.89 -25.06
N ASP A 1049 -7.49 -6.57 -24.82
CA ASP A 1049 -6.36 -5.92 -24.13
C ASP A 1049 -6.24 -6.36 -22.68
N GLU A 1050 -7.37 -6.48 -21.98
CA GLU A 1050 -7.40 -6.97 -20.60
C GLU A 1050 -7.01 -8.43 -20.49
N LYS A 1051 -7.38 -9.26 -21.48
CA LYS A 1051 -6.92 -10.65 -21.57
C LYS A 1051 -5.41 -10.68 -21.67
N ILE A 1052 -4.79 -9.83 -22.49
CA ILE A 1052 -3.32 -9.77 -22.60
C ILE A 1052 -2.70 -9.37 -21.24
N SER A 1053 -3.19 -8.32 -20.59
CA SER A 1053 -2.70 -7.91 -19.25
C SER A 1053 -2.89 -9.00 -18.20
N PHE A 1054 -4.03 -9.68 -18.17
CA PHE A 1054 -4.30 -10.77 -17.23
C PHE A 1054 -3.43 -11.99 -17.54
N THR A 1055 -3.20 -12.32 -18.82
CA THR A 1055 -2.27 -13.38 -19.22
C THR A 1055 -0.87 -13.09 -18.70
N TRP A 1056 -0.38 -11.87 -18.85
CA TRP A 1056 0.91 -11.47 -18.29
C TRP A 1056 0.96 -11.65 -16.78
N ASP A 1057 -0.10 -11.23 -16.06
CA ASP A 1057 -0.18 -11.42 -14.61
C ASP A 1057 -0.11 -12.91 -14.21
N GLN A 1058 -0.82 -13.80 -14.92
CA GLN A 1058 -0.78 -15.24 -14.62
C GLN A 1058 0.53 -15.90 -15.05
N LEU A 1059 1.08 -15.48 -16.19
CA LEU A 1059 2.34 -15.97 -16.73
C LEU A 1059 3.48 -15.72 -15.74
N VAL A 1060 3.55 -14.50 -15.18
CA VAL A 1060 4.54 -14.15 -14.16
C VAL A 1060 4.42 -15.06 -12.94
N VAL A 1061 3.21 -15.27 -12.42
CA VAL A 1061 3.00 -16.10 -11.23
C VAL A 1061 3.39 -17.56 -11.50
N MET A 1062 2.96 -18.13 -12.62
CA MET A 1062 3.29 -19.51 -12.99
C MET A 1062 4.78 -19.68 -13.22
N TRP A 1063 5.41 -18.74 -13.93
CA TRP A 1063 6.84 -18.78 -14.20
C TRP A 1063 7.69 -18.64 -12.93
N GLN A 1064 7.23 -17.86 -11.95
CA GLN A 1064 7.90 -17.77 -10.65
C GLN A 1064 7.88 -19.08 -9.88
N VAL A 1065 6.77 -19.82 -9.92
CA VAL A 1065 6.66 -21.13 -9.28
C VAL A 1065 7.50 -22.18 -10.02
N ILE A 1066 7.40 -22.26 -11.35
CA ILE A 1066 8.23 -23.17 -12.17
C ILE A 1066 9.72 -22.84 -11.98
N GLY A 1067 10.03 -21.55 -11.90
CA GLY A 1067 11.33 -21.00 -11.56
C GLY A 1067 11.91 -21.47 -10.22
N ARG A 1068 11.10 -22.03 -9.30
CA ARG A 1068 11.57 -22.68 -8.07
C ARG A 1068 12.04 -24.12 -8.30
N LEU A 1069 11.48 -24.81 -9.30
CA LEU A 1069 11.80 -26.19 -9.65
C LEU A 1069 13.00 -26.31 -10.57
N VAL A 1070 13.32 -25.26 -11.33
CA VAL A 1070 14.44 -25.27 -12.29
C VAL A 1070 15.77 -24.75 -11.71
N ARG A 1071 15.76 -24.42 -10.42
CA ARG A 1071 16.94 -23.86 -9.73
C ARG A 1071 18.07 -24.86 -9.67
N GLY A 1072 19.28 -24.35 -9.87
CA GLY A 1072 20.45 -25.20 -9.92
C GLY A 1072 20.77 -25.69 -11.33
N GLY A 1073 20.01 -25.27 -12.35
CA GLY A 1073 20.19 -25.72 -13.74
C GLY A 1073 19.67 -27.13 -13.97
N VAL A 1074 18.44 -27.40 -13.52
CA VAL A 1074 17.79 -28.72 -13.64
C VAL A 1074 16.42 -28.58 -14.32
N PRO A 1075 15.95 -29.58 -15.08
CA PRO A 1075 14.63 -29.52 -15.68
C PRO A 1075 13.53 -29.69 -14.63
N ALA A 1076 12.37 -29.11 -14.95
CA ALA A 1076 11.13 -29.30 -14.19
C ALA A 1076 10.10 -30.08 -15.00
N ARG A 1077 9.18 -30.75 -14.32
CA ARG A 1077 8.01 -31.41 -14.93
C ARG A 1077 6.75 -30.71 -14.45
N VAL A 1078 5.97 -30.16 -15.37
CA VAL A 1078 4.79 -29.34 -15.07
C VAL A 1078 3.53 -30.01 -15.60
N VAL A 1079 2.57 -30.26 -14.73
CA VAL A 1079 1.31 -30.92 -15.06
C VAL A 1079 0.12 -29.99 -14.83
N PHE A 1080 -0.64 -29.69 -15.89
CA PHE A 1080 -1.86 -28.88 -15.83
C PHE A 1080 -3.09 -29.78 -15.71
N VAL A 1081 -3.65 -29.88 -14.51
CA VAL A 1081 -4.76 -30.81 -14.21
C VAL A 1081 -6.13 -30.17 -14.45
N ASP A 1082 -6.27 -28.90 -14.08
CA ASP A 1082 -7.55 -28.21 -14.17
C ASP A 1082 -7.99 -28.02 -15.63
N ALA A 1083 -9.16 -28.56 -15.99
CA ALA A 1083 -9.75 -28.41 -17.31
C ALA A 1083 -9.94 -26.94 -17.73
N ALA A 1084 -9.96 -26.01 -16.77
CA ALA A 1084 -10.01 -24.58 -17.05
C ALA A 1084 -8.78 -24.02 -17.78
N PHE A 1085 -7.64 -24.73 -17.83
CA PHE A 1085 -6.45 -24.30 -18.58
C PHE A 1085 -6.65 -24.38 -20.10
N ALA A 1086 -7.24 -25.48 -20.59
CA ALA A 1086 -7.59 -25.68 -22.01
C ALA A 1086 -9.02 -26.26 -22.13
N PRO A 1087 -10.06 -25.40 -22.02
CA PRO A 1087 -11.44 -25.85 -21.88
C PRO A 1087 -11.98 -26.63 -23.10
N ARG A 1088 -11.57 -26.28 -24.33
CA ARG A 1088 -12.07 -26.95 -25.54
C ARG A 1088 -11.40 -28.29 -25.75
N GLN A 1089 -10.10 -28.38 -25.48
CA GLN A 1089 -9.32 -29.62 -25.53
C GLN A 1089 -9.82 -30.60 -24.47
N ALA A 1090 -9.99 -30.15 -23.22
CA ALA A 1090 -10.50 -30.98 -22.13
C ALA A 1090 -11.93 -31.49 -22.38
N GLY A 1091 -12.77 -30.69 -23.04
CA GLY A 1091 -14.14 -31.09 -23.41
C GLY A 1091 -14.25 -31.98 -24.65
N PHE A 1092 -13.13 -32.35 -25.28
CA PHE A 1092 -13.10 -33.02 -26.59
C PHE A 1092 -13.88 -32.28 -27.68
N HIS A 1093 -13.93 -30.95 -27.61
CA HIS A 1093 -14.73 -30.13 -28.53
C HIS A 1093 -13.92 -29.63 -29.74
N ALA A 1094 -12.72 -29.10 -29.50
CA ALA A 1094 -11.82 -28.55 -30.51
C ALA A 1094 -10.43 -28.27 -29.92
N VAL A 1095 -9.47 -27.91 -30.79
CA VAL A 1095 -8.20 -27.30 -30.35
C VAL A 1095 -8.50 -25.92 -29.76
N ASP A 1096 -7.81 -25.59 -28.66
CA ASP A 1096 -7.97 -24.31 -28.00
C ASP A 1096 -7.26 -23.17 -28.76
N THR A 1097 -7.80 -21.95 -28.66
CA THR A 1097 -7.23 -20.73 -29.24
C THR A 1097 -6.77 -19.78 -28.12
N PRO A 1098 -5.97 -18.74 -28.42
CA PRO A 1098 -5.60 -17.72 -27.43
C PRO A 1098 -6.78 -17.02 -26.75
N GLU A 1099 -7.97 -17.07 -27.35
CA GLU A 1099 -9.20 -16.51 -26.79
C GLU A 1099 -9.87 -17.45 -25.77
N THR A 1100 -9.64 -18.77 -25.88
CA THR A 1100 -10.33 -19.81 -25.12
C THR A 1100 -9.48 -20.48 -24.05
N SER A 1101 -8.16 -20.61 -24.29
CA SER A 1101 -7.19 -21.21 -23.37
C SER A 1101 -6.21 -20.18 -22.83
N LEU A 1102 -5.92 -20.28 -21.53
CA LEU A 1102 -4.90 -19.45 -20.90
C LEU A 1102 -3.50 -19.85 -21.38
N LEU A 1103 -3.23 -21.15 -21.57
CA LEU A 1103 -1.93 -21.65 -22.05
C LEU A 1103 -1.64 -21.19 -23.48
N ALA A 1104 -2.63 -21.29 -24.37
CA ALA A 1104 -2.52 -20.77 -25.73
C ALA A 1104 -2.34 -19.24 -25.75
N SER A 1105 -3.01 -18.53 -24.83
CA SER A 1105 -2.84 -17.08 -24.67
C SER A 1105 -1.41 -16.73 -24.22
N MET A 1106 -0.83 -17.47 -23.27
CA MET A 1106 0.54 -17.27 -22.80
C MET A 1106 1.56 -17.43 -23.93
N ARG A 1107 1.40 -18.46 -24.78
CA ARG A 1107 2.24 -18.62 -25.97
C ARG A 1107 2.06 -17.45 -26.93
N ALA A 1108 0.81 -17.08 -27.24
CA ALA A 1108 0.49 -16.01 -28.19
C ALA A 1108 1.03 -14.63 -27.79
N VAL A 1109 1.06 -14.28 -26.50
CA VAL A 1109 1.62 -13.00 -26.04
C VAL A 1109 3.15 -12.96 -26.13
N LEU A 1110 3.82 -14.12 -26.11
CA LEU A 1110 5.27 -14.22 -26.26
C LEU A 1110 5.71 -14.33 -27.73
N THR A 1111 4.90 -14.94 -28.60
CA THR A 1111 5.23 -15.19 -30.02
C THR A 1111 5.82 -13.98 -30.77
N PRO A 1112 5.27 -12.74 -30.67
CA PRO A 1112 5.77 -11.58 -31.43
C PRO A 1112 7.26 -11.30 -31.19
N TYR A 1113 7.76 -11.62 -30.00
CA TYR A 1113 9.16 -11.38 -29.62
C TYR A 1113 10.12 -12.43 -30.20
N PHE A 1114 9.63 -13.61 -30.56
CA PHE A 1114 10.43 -14.69 -31.14
C PHE A 1114 10.32 -14.76 -32.67
N THR A 1115 9.21 -14.29 -33.26
CA THR A 1115 8.99 -14.32 -34.72
C THR A 1115 9.42 -13.05 -35.46
N GLY A 1116 9.83 -12.00 -34.73
CA GLY A 1116 10.34 -10.76 -35.32
C GLY A 1116 9.26 -9.80 -35.81
N SER A 1117 8.14 -9.69 -35.08
CA SER A 1117 7.06 -8.76 -35.43
C SER A 1117 7.55 -7.30 -35.48
N PRO A 1118 7.10 -6.48 -36.46
CA PRO A 1118 7.41 -5.06 -36.53
C PRO A 1118 6.87 -4.24 -35.34
N SER A 1119 5.97 -4.81 -34.53
CA SER A 1119 5.46 -4.19 -33.30
C SER A 1119 6.41 -4.27 -32.10
N THR A 1120 7.56 -4.94 -32.23
CA THR A 1120 8.52 -5.17 -31.13
C THR A 1120 9.89 -4.57 -31.48
N THR A 1121 10.55 -3.96 -30.51
CA THR A 1121 11.91 -3.44 -30.73
C THR A 1121 12.94 -4.58 -30.74
N PRO A 1122 14.08 -4.46 -31.45
CA PRO A 1122 15.17 -5.43 -31.35
C PRO A 1122 15.61 -5.69 -29.89
N LEU A 1123 15.63 -4.63 -29.08
CA LEU A 1123 16.01 -4.69 -27.68
C LEU A 1123 15.02 -5.52 -26.85
N ASP A 1124 13.72 -5.30 -27.03
CA ASP A 1124 12.68 -6.09 -26.36
C ASP A 1124 12.74 -7.57 -26.76
N ARG A 1125 13.07 -7.86 -28.03
CA ARG A 1125 13.24 -9.25 -28.50
C ARG A 1125 14.42 -9.93 -27.82
N SER A 1126 15.56 -9.25 -27.73
CA SER A 1126 16.74 -9.75 -27.02
C SER A 1126 16.44 -10.02 -25.54
N LEU A 1127 15.75 -9.08 -24.88
CA LEU A 1127 15.32 -9.20 -23.49
C LEU A 1127 14.38 -10.38 -23.25
N VAL A 1128 13.30 -10.48 -24.03
CA VAL A 1128 12.30 -11.54 -23.88
C VAL A 1128 12.90 -12.90 -24.14
N LYS A 1129 13.78 -13.01 -25.13
CA LYS A 1129 14.52 -14.25 -25.38
C LYS A 1129 15.37 -14.63 -24.17
N ALA A 1130 16.10 -13.68 -23.58
CA ALA A 1130 16.91 -13.94 -22.40
C ALA A 1130 16.09 -14.38 -21.17
N LEU A 1131 14.84 -13.93 -21.02
CA LEU A 1131 14.02 -14.18 -19.82
C LEU A 1131 13.03 -15.35 -19.95
N TYR A 1132 12.43 -15.54 -21.12
CA TYR A 1132 11.24 -16.37 -21.33
C TYR A 1132 11.42 -17.46 -22.39
N GLU A 1133 12.57 -17.58 -23.04
CA GLU A 1133 12.81 -18.61 -24.07
C GLU A 1133 12.49 -20.04 -23.59
N PRO A 1134 12.93 -20.49 -22.39
CA PRO A 1134 12.60 -21.84 -21.94
C PRO A 1134 11.10 -22.06 -21.72
N LEU A 1135 10.41 -21.03 -21.19
CA LEU A 1135 8.96 -21.08 -21.03
C LEU A 1135 8.24 -21.13 -22.38
N TYR A 1136 8.67 -20.30 -23.35
CA TYR A 1136 8.08 -20.25 -24.68
C TYR A 1136 8.21 -21.58 -25.42
N GLN A 1137 9.37 -22.23 -25.35
CA GLN A 1137 9.58 -23.55 -25.97
C GLN A 1137 8.73 -24.63 -25.28
N ALA A 1138 8.74 -24.68 -23.96
CA ALA A 1138 7.98 -25.67 -23.20
C ALA A 1138 6.44 -25.51 -23.37
N LEU A 1139 5.96 -24.27 -23.57
CA LEU A 1139 4.57 -24.02 -23.99
C LEU A 1139 4.31 -24.42 -25.45
N GLY A 1140 5.35 -24.43 -26.28
CA GLY A 1140 5.31 -24.81 -27.69
C GLY A 1140 5.00 -26.28 -27.91
N ASP A 1141 5.45 -27.13 -26.99
CA ASP A 1141 5.29 -28.60 -26.99
C ASP A 1141 3.91 -29.06 -26.48
N LEU A 1142 3.04 -28.14 -26.07
CA LEU A 1142 1.66 -28.43 -25.63
C LEU A 1142 0.67 -28.63 -26.80
N ASP A 1143 1.03 -28.16 -28.00
CA ASP A 1143 0.25 -28.29 -29.24
C ASP A 1143 0.60 -29.61 -29.95
#